data_AF-A0A813XYE2-F1
#
_entry.id   AF-A0A813XYE2-F1
#
_cell.length_a   1.000
_cell.length_b   1.000
_cell.length_c   1.000
_cell.angle_alpha   90.00
_cell.angle_beta   90.00
_cell.angle_gamma   90.00
#
_symmetry.space_group_name_H-M   'P 1'
#
loop_
_entity.id
_entity.type
_entity.pdbx_description
1 polymer ?
#
loop_
_entity_poly.entity_id
_entity_poly.type
_entity_poly.pdbx_seq_one_letter_code
_entity_poly.pdbx_strand_id
1 'polypeptide(L)'
;MLFLIMIGSLLVMSTVDSTSFENKLRLYDSFAEIHQIYNGPLRFQQATWDNIKHESIILRSASENSNITLSFERRIVRINTNNTGKTILVRKYSEQKSPTPCEMIKEEPEYSIVREVETGFYFRVQTDLIEYSYEPQTNQIYEVSFYPILSNHSLIVTYVINSLRWHARYTLQTFANGQTQFQILADIINSSPLSYNFNQTHLMSGDINLAFGNGKSSSLIISSSSSKNSIDYSGVHLFSFINNSIAIEPYSIITLPILIPNIRIKVLFTYTLILTIPLPTLNSPVSIISGKHKFQRLYQLSNSSSFLPTGHVLLYDSSSNVLTGEWHLPTLAESEKYEFELGQDPDIMLIYNRTLSVNQTTNSSLMKTNVLIQNYKQRKVNIRFKSICQLSMACLFYDNKLRPLGSRLRSDLIIEAKSEIAFTYTAMDKFDTDTYFEFKTYEEFRTARLKLNYDSTLKLWYSLPEGLPTSGDNQLVRRQTTRQQRARVRYMKFYAFYCTLLKKTFLRKKIQSKGFRLWNETLNVPALRDDSLYGIYQSMGHVTSEFLSKGRRYDPTISFEELFKAGRTVWFMIAFQMQLNIPLALTDSIFGYNMLYPYTDDLVDSNDISRESKKDFAKVFHERLLYGESTYDPKVHFDGKQSNANELDLPISLQPHADRIVKIFDMVKFIENDWVRGGEYEGVYMSLATIHESQMKSTLQHARIEDNYAPTMEQVEQVSAEKGGASLIAAGFLIEGRLTRAKMSYLEYLGFGLQLLDDLQDVKEDMKNNHRTIFTQTLADGKTLDAPTARLIRYCYCASAYEKFSDDLRTVSDRKSGVTLAHYVRVSMMMFSVVLVLEAASRLKEHYSREFYRELSSLSPIAFRDLRKARVEETMWRIVRNQWF
;
A
#
# COMPACT_ATOMS: atom_id res chain seq x y z
N MET A 1 29.13 15.93 60.32
CA MET A 1 29.08 16.94 59.23
C MET A 1 30.48 17.46 58.85
N LEU A 2 31.51 16.60 58.90
CA LEU A 2 32.93 17.04 58.77
C LEU A 2 33.81 15.98 58.06
N PHE A 3 33.18 15.12 57.24
CA PHE A 3 33.85 14.00 56.53
C PHE A 3 33.57 14.00 55.01
N LEU A 4 32.76 14.96 54.53
CA LEU A 4 32.29 15.06 53.14
C LEU A 4 32.86 16.28 52.39
N ILE A 5 33.77 17.02 53.02
CA ILE A 5 34.39 18.26 52.49
C ILE A 5 35.89 18.06 52.21
N MET A 6 36.48 16.93 52.63
CA MET A 6 37.94 16.70 52.58
C MET A 6 38.43 15.92 51.34
N ILE A 7 37.59 15.76 50.31
CA ILE A 7 37.96 15.21 48.99
C ILE A 7 37.66 16.23 47.88
N GLY A 8 37.60 17.51 48.25
CA GLY A 8 37.83 18.62 47.33
C GLY A 8 39.29 19.06 47.42
N SER A 9 39.91 19.35 46.28
CA SER A 9 41.25 19.98 46.15
C SER A 9 42.48 19.19 46.63
N LEU A 10 42.67 17.97 46.11
CA LEU A 10 44.02 17.43 45.89
C LEU A 10 44.05 16.60 44.59
N LEU A 11 44.71 17.16 43.56
CA LEU A 11 44.87 16.66 42.17
C LEU A 11 43.54 16.46 41.40
N VAL A 12 43.24 17.14 40.28
CA VAL A 12 44.03 18.05 39.43
C VAL A 12 45.37 17.45 38.98
N MET A 13 45.33 16.19 38.55
CA MET A 13 46.07 15.61 37.42
C MET A 13 45.64 14.15 37.26
N SER A 14 45.59 13.66 36.00
CA SER A 14 44.93 12.42 35.56
C SER A 14 43.38 12.42 35.69
N THR A 15 42.60 12.05 34.69
CA THR A 15 42.88 11.94 33.24
C THR A 15 42.02 12.95 32.48
N VAL A 16 42.64 13.71 31.59
CA VAL A 16 41.92 14.09 30.37
C VAL A 16 41.70 12.77 29.66
N ASP A 17 40.44 12.33 29.54
CA ASP A 17 40.12 11.26 28.62
C ASP A 17 40.32 11.81 27.22
N SER A 18 41.57 11.69 26.76
CA SER A 18 41.93 11.80 25.38
C SER A 18 41.14 10.75 24.64
N THR A 19 40.03 11.16 24.03
CA THR A 19 39.37 10.36 23.01
C THR A 19 40.40 10.13 21.91
N SER A 20 41.02 8.94 21.94
CA SER A 20 41.73 8.43 20.78
C SER A 20 40.72 8.44 19.65
N PHE A 21 40.96 9.26 18.62
CA PHE A 21 40.07 9.38 17.46
C PHE A 21 40.21 8.12 16.58
N GLU A 22 39.85 6.97 17.12
CA GLU A 22 39.99 5.68 16.45
C GLU A 22 39.01 5.55 15.28
N ASN A 23 39.42 4.77 14.28
CA ASN A 23 38.62 4.53 13.08
C ASN A 23 37.28 3.91 13.47
N LYS A 24 36.19 4.67 13.25
CA LYS A 24 34.86 4.31 13.70
C LYS A 24 33.99 3.91 12.53
N LEU A 25 33.42 2.71 12.61
CA LEU A 25 32.47 2.18 11.64
C LEU A 25 31.05 2.37 12.16
N ARG A 26 30.16 2.90 11.31
CA ARG A 26 28.70 2.81 11.50
C ARG A 26 28.11 1.99 10.36
N LEU A 27 27.55 0.84 10.72
CA LEU A 27 26.86 -0.03 9.79
C LEU A 27 25.38 0.34 9.75
N TYR A 28 24.84 0.39 8.54
CA TYR A 28 23.43 0.60 8.25
C TYR A 28 22.90 -0.56 7.39
N ASP A 29 21.59 -0.58 7.14
CA ASP A 29 20.91 -1.65 6.38
C ASP A 29 21.41 -1.77 4.93
N SER A 30 21.86 -0.66 4.33
CA SER A 30 22.21 -0.57 2.90
C SER A 30 23.61 -0.02 2.59
N PHE A 31 24.35 0.45 3.60
CA PHE A 31 25.68 1.06 3.45
C PHE A 31 26.43 1.10 4.79
N ALA A 32 27.68 1.57 4.77
CA ALA A 32 28.45 1.90 5.96
C ALA A 32 29.03 3.32 5.88
N GLU A 33 29.01 4.05 7.00
CA GLU A 33 29.72 5.32 7.18
C GLU A 33 31.02 5.04 7.94
N ILE A 34 32.15 5.43 7.34
CA ILE A 34 33.48 5.30 7.91
C ILE A 34 33.95 6.69 8.37
N HIS A 35 34.46 6.78 9.60
CA HIS A 35 35.14 7.96 10.13
C HIS A 35 36.61 7.61 10.37
N GLN A 36 37.53 8.42 9.81
CA GLN A 36 38.97 8.23 9.91
C GLN A 36 39.67 9.57 10.17
N ILE A 37 40.75 9.58 10.97
CA ILE A 37 41.59 10.79 11.15
C ILE A 37 42.27 11.13 9.81
N TYR A 38 42.21 12.39 9.43
CA TYR A 38 42.93 12.94 8.28
C TYR A 38 44.28 13.53 8.71
N ASN A 39 45.36 12.86 8.32
CA ASN A 39 46.75 13.26 8.61
C ASN A 39 47.56 13.64 7.35
N GLY A 40 46.91 13.74 6.19
CA GLY A 40 47.58 13.93 4.89
C GLY A 40 46.79 13.29 3.74
N PRO A 41 47.33 13.29 2.50
CA PRO A 41 46.65 12.73 1.33
C PRO A 41 46.19 11.28 1.59
N LEU A 42 44.89 11.03 1.43
CA LEU A 42 44.30 9.71 1.58
C LEU A 42 44.51 8.91 0.30
N ARG A 43 45.07 7.71 0.41
CA ARG A 43 45.33 6.82 -0.74
C ARG A 43 44.41 5.63 -0.71
N PHE A 44 43.68 5.44 -1.80
CA PHE A 44 42.78 4.32 -2.02
C PHE A 44 43.31 3.48 -3.17
N GLN A 45 43.37 2.15 -3.00
CA GLN A 45 43.50 1.25 -4.14
C GLN A 45 42.23 1.33 -5.00
N GLN A 46 42.33 1.06 -6.30
CA GLN A 46 41.18 1.08 -7.21
C GLN A 46 39.94 0.35 -6.67
N ALA A 47 40.08 -0.88 -6.16
CA ALA A 47 38.97 -1.64 -5.59
C ALA A 47 38.32 -0.98 -4.35
N THR A 48 39.07 -0.18 -3.59
CA THR A 48 38.54 0.64 -2.48
C THR A 48 37.89 1.91 -3.01
N TRP A 49 38.52 2.54 -4.01
CA TRP A 49 38.04 3.75 -4.65
C TRP A 49 36.66 3.55 -5.29
N ASP A 50 36.51 2.51 -6.09
CA ASP A 50 35.28 2.18 -6.84
C ASP A 50 34.08 1.85 -5.91
N ASN A 51 34.35 1.54 -4.63
CA ASN A 51 33.35 1.25 -3.60
C ASN A 51 32.92 2.50 -2.80
N ILE A 52 33.66 3.61 -2.89
CA ILE A 52 33.35 4.86 -2.16
C ILE A 52 32.33 5.68 -2.94
N LYS A 53 31.26 6.11 -2.27
CA LYS A 53 30.37 7.16 -2.80
C LYS A 53 31.10 8.49 -2.77
N HIS A 54 31.69 8.90 -3.89
CA HIS A 54 32.58 10.07 -3.94
C HIS A 54 31.90 11.36 -3.44
N GLU A 55 30.59 11.53 -3.61
CA GLU A 55 29.83 12.69 -3.11
C GLU A 55 29.75 12.74 -1.58
N SER A 56 29.91 11.59 -0.91
CA SER A 56 29.84 11.48 0.56
C SER A 56 31.12 11.87 1.30
N ILE A 57 32.25 12.07 0.59
CA ILE A 57 33.55 12.38 1.20
C ILE A 57 33.53 13.81 1.75
N ILE A 58 33.42 13.93 3.08
CA ILE A 58 33.33 15.19 3.81
C ILE A 58 34.48 15.29 4.83
N LEU A 59 35.11 16.47 4.90
CA LEU A 59 36.12 16.82 5.91
C LEU A 59 35.46 17.64 7.04
N ARG A 60 35.68 17.27 8.29
CA ARG A 60 35.15 17.96 9.49
C ARG A 60 36.25 18.24 10.50
N SER A 61 36.13 19.32 11.27
CA SER A 61 36.92 19.51 12.49
C SER A 61 36.48 18.50 13.56
N ALA A 62 37.43 17.94 14.31
CA ALA A 62 37.15 17.02 15.42
C ALA A 62 36.67 17.73 16.70
N SER A 63 36.59 19.06 16.71
CA SER A 63 36.14 19.86 17.86
C SER A 63 34.61 19.95 17.94
N GLU A 64 34.00 19.23 18.89
CA GLU A 64 32.53 19.05 19.01
C GLU A 64 31.72 20.36 19.17
N ASN A 65 32.33 21.46 19.63
CA ASN A 65 31.64 22.72 19.94
C ASN A 65 31.69 23.78 18.82
N SER A 66 32.07 23.42 17.59
CA SER A 66 32.20 24.40 16.50
C SER A 66 31.66 23.87 15.17
N ASN A 67 30.44 24.29 14.81
CA ASN A 67 29.88 24.16 13.45
C ASN A 67 30.61 25.11 12.48
N ILE A 68 31.90 24.86 12.25
CA ILE A 68 32.70 25.58 11.26
C ILE A 68 32.42 24.93 9.90
N THR A 69 31.71 25.65 9.03
CA THR A 69 31.60 25.31 7.62
C THR A 69 32.97 25.51 6.96
N LEU A 70 33.74 24.41 6.86
CA LEU A 70 35.04 24.41 6.19
C LEU A 70 34.84 24.46 4.68
N SER A 71 35.28 25.54 4.04
CA SER A 71 35.40 25.63 2.59
C SER A 71 36.70 24.96 2.13
N PHE A 72 36.60 23.86 1.39
CA PHE A 72 37.74 23.16 0.81
C PHE A 72 37.45 22.71 -0.62
N GLU A 73 38.47 22.74 -1.47
CA GLU A 73 38.53 22.04 -2.74
C GLU A 73 39.03 20.61 -2.51
N ARG A 74 38.36 19.62 -3.12
CA ARG A 74 38.79 18.22 -3.11
C ARG A 74 39.52 17.89 -4.41
N ARG A 75 40.83 17.64 -4.33
CA ARG A 75 41.65 17.23 -5.46
C ARG A 75 41.84 15.72 -5.45
N ILE A 76 41.54 15.08 -6.58
CA ILE A 76 41.71 13.64 -6.79
C ILE A 76 42.77 13.46 -7.87
N VAL A 77 43.81 12.68 -7.58
CA VAL A 77 44.92 12.39 -8.51
C VAL A 77 45.04 10.88 -8.68
N ARG A 78 45.03 10.41 -9.93
CA ARG A 78 45.38 9.03 -10.27
C ARG A 78 46.91 8.90 -10.35
N ILE A 79 47.46 7.99 -9.56
CA ILE A 79 48.88 7.65 -9.54
C ILE A 79 49.01 6.25 -10.15
N ASN A 80 49.70 6.15 -11.29
CA ASN A 80 50.17 4.87 -11.79
C ASN A 80 51.47 4.50 -11.04
N THR A 81 51.69 3.21 -10.78
CA THR A 81 52.92 2.68 -10.20
C THR A 81 54.04 2.65 -11.24
N ASN A 82 54.71 3.80 -11.45
CA ASN A 82 55.74 4.00 -12.46
C ASN A 82 56.87 2.96 -12.41
N ASN A 83 57.28 2.45 -13.57
CA ASN A 83 58.44 1.58 -13.74
C ASN A 83 59.79 2.33 -13.83
N THR A 84 59.82 3.62 -13.51
CA THR A 84 61.01 4.48 -13.57
C THR A 84 62.15 3.94 -12.73
N GLY A 85 63.35 3.88 -13.31
CA GLY A 85 64.59 3.33 -12.71
C GLY A 85 64.76 1.81 -12.86
N LYS A 86 63.81 1.10 -13.47
CA LYS A 86 63.94 -0.33 -13.77
C LYS A 86 64.59 -0.57 -15.14
N THR A 87 65.34 -1.65 -15.26
CA THR A 87 65.87 -2.13 -16.54
C THR A 87 64.77 -2.83 -17.34
N ILE A 88 64.61 -2.40 -18.59
CA ILE A 88 63.69 -2.93 -19.60
C ILE A 88 64.46 -3.30 -20.87
N LEU A 89 63.87 -4.10 -21.74
CA LEU A 89 64.44 -4.51 -23.01
C LEU A 89 63.74 -3.75 -24.14
N VAL A 90 64.48 -3.14 -25.05
CA VAL A 90 63.93 -2.24 -26.09
C VAL A 90 64.42 -2.65 -27.48
N ARG A 91 63.51 -2.79 -28.44
CA ARG A 91 63.86 -2.93 -29.86
C ARG A 91 63.86 -1.54 -30.50
N LYS A 92 64.99 -1.08 -31.05
CA LYS A 92 65.07 0.22 -31.74
C LYS A 92 64.32 0.21 -33.08
N TYR A 93 64.14 -0.97 -33.67
CA TYR A 93 63.36 -1.23 -34.88
C TYR A 93 62.68 -2.60 -34.77
N SER A 94 61.50 -2.76 -35.40
CA SER A 94 60.76 -4.03 -35.43
C SER A 94 61.56 -5.21 -36.01
N GLU A 95 62.48 -4.95 -36.93
CA GLU A 95 63.34 -5.95 -37.57
C GLU A 95 64.61 -6.31 -36.75
N GLN A 96 64.84 -5.66 -35.60
CA GLN A 96 66.02 -5.92 -34.77
C GLN A 96 65.89 -7.28 -34.04
N LYS A 97 66.82 -8.20 -34.32
CA LYS A 97 66.80 -9.59 -33.81
C LYS A 97 67.05 -9.73 -32.30
N SER A 98 67.75 -8.78 -31.68
CA SER A 98 68.09 -8.80 -30.24
C SER A 98 67.69 -7.47 -29.59
N PRO A 99 66.86 -7.48 -28.53
CA PRO A 99 66.47 -6.26 -27.84
C PRO A 99 67.63 -5.74 -26.99
N THR A 100 67.64 -4.43 -26.78
CA THR A 100 68.72 -3.67 -26.16
C THR A 100 68.36 -3.34 -24.70
N PRO A 101 69.21 -3.63 -23.70
CA PRO A 101 68.93 -3.27 -22.31
C PRO A 101 68.96 -1.75 -22.12
N CYS A 102 67.86 -1.20 -21.62
CA CYS A 102 67.68 0.22 -21.36
C CYS A 102 67.11 0.45 -19.94
N GLU A 103 67.46 1.56 -19.31
CA GLU A 103 66.81 2.02 -18.07
C GLU A 103 65.59 2.87 -18.42
N MET A 104 64.44 2.58 -17.79
CA MET A 104 63.23 3.38 -17.92
C MET A 104 63.39 4.72 -17.20
N ILE A 105 63.55 5.82 -17.95
CA ILE A 105 63.74 7.16 -17.37
C ILE A 105 62.39 7.86 -17.14
N LYS A 106 61.48 7.73 -18.10
CA LYS A 106 60.11 8.26 -18.00
C LYS A 106 59.15 7.43 -18.84
N GLU A 107 58.12 6.91 -18.19
CA GLU A 107 57.05 6.11 -18.81
C GLU A 107 55.90 7.06 -19.21
N GLU A 108 55.57 7.13 -20.50
CA GLU A 108 54.37 7.85 -20.99
C GLU A 108 53.56 6.93 -21.95
N PRO A 109 52.25 7.16 -22.16
CA PRO A 109 51.37 6.19 -22.82
C PRO A 109 51.75 5.85 -24.27
N GLU A 110 52.20 6.84 -25.04
CA GLU A 110 52.50 6.72 -26.47
C GLU A 110 53.99 6.53 -26.76
N TYR A 111 54.86 7.12 -25.94
CA TYR A 111 56.31 7.01 -26.05
C TYR A 111 56.96 7.13 -24.68
N SER A 112 57.85 6.19 -24.35
CA SER A 112 58.67 6.27 -23.14
C SER A 112 60.06 6.82 -23.46
N ILE A 113 60.66 7.52 -22.51
CA ILE A 113 62.06 7.97 -22.56
C ILE A 113 62.91 6.93 -21.84
N VAL A 114 63.90 6.39 -22.55
CA VAL A 114 64.76 5.33 -22.06
C VAL A 114 66.23 5.70 -22.26
N ARG A 115 67.11 5.18 -21.40
CA ARG A 115 68.56 5.32 -21.53
C ARG A 115 69.19 3.97 -21.82
N GLU A 116 69.86 3.83 -22.96
CA GLU A 116 70.63 2.62 -23.30
C GLU A 116 71.73 2.37 -22.25
N VAL A 117 71.79 1.16 -21.70
CA VAL A 117 72.67 0.86 -20.55
C VAL A 117 74.15 0.88 -20.94
N GLU A 118 74.49 0.39 -22.14
CA GLU A 118 75.89 0.28 -22.60
C GLU A 118 76.47 1.62 -23.09
N THR A 119 75.65 2.44 -23.76
CA THR A 119 76.11 3.66 -24.45
C THR A 119 75.77 4.94 -23.69
N GLY A 120 74.82 4.89 -22.75
CA GLY A 120 74.28 6.06 -22.06
C GLY A 120 73.37 6.95 -22.91
N PHE A 121 73.09 6.60 -24.18
CA PHE A 121 72.24 7.41 -25.05
C PHE A 121 70.77 7.39 -24.60
N TYR A 122 70.18 8.58 -24.55
CA TYR A 122 68.75 8.76 -24.29
C TYR A 122 67.99 8.79 -25.62
N PHE A 123 66.92 8.03 -25.73
CA PHE A 123 66.03 8.05 -26.89
C PHE A 123 64.57 7.80 -26.49
N ARG A 124 63.65 8.09 -27.42
CA ARG A 124 62.23 7.77 -27.28
C ARG A 124 61.95 6.43 -27.94
N VAL A 125 61.14 5.61 -27.28
CA VAL A 125 60.68 4.31 -27.77
C VAL A 125 59.16 4.26 -27.67
N GLN A 126 58.49 3.72 -28.69
CA GLN A 126 57.04 3.47 -28.64
C GLN A 126 56.74 2.30 -27.69
N THR A 127 55.60 2.35 -27.00
CA THR A 127 55.28 1.43 -25.90
C THR A 127 55.21 -0.04 -26.32
N ASP A 128 54.92 -0.32 -27.59
CA ASP A 128 54.88 -1.66 -28.21
C ASP A 128 56.27 -2.25 -28.50
N LEU A 129 57.33 -1.43 -28.48
CA LEU A 129 58.72 -1.85 -28.68
C LEU A 129 59.47 -2.10 -27.34
N ILE A 130 58.74 -2.08 -26.22
CA ILE A 130 59.25 -2.29 -24.86
C ILE A 130 58.86 -3.70 -24.36
N GLU A 131 59.85 -4.51 -24.03
CA GLU A 131 59.71 -5.81 -23.40
C GLU A 131 60.08 -5.69 -21.90
N TYR A 132 59.13 -6.02 -21.02
CA TYR A 132 59.33 -6.05 -19.57
C TYR A 132 59.82 -7.42 -19.11
N SER A 133 60.87 -7.46 -18.29
CA SER A 133 61.42 -8.69 -17.70
C SER A 133 60.67 -9.17 -16.45
N TYR A 134 59.52 -8.57 -16.16
CA TYR A 134 58.65 -8.81 -15.00
C TYR A 134 57.21 -8.41 -15.37
N GLU A 135 56.19 -8.95 -14.69
CA GLU A 135 54.82 -8.46 -14.86
C GLU A 135 54.69 -7.01 -14.36
N PRO A 136 54.26 -6.05 -15.19
CA PRO A 136 54.04 -4.68 -14.74
C PRO A 136 52.87 -4.65 -13.75
N GLN A 137 53.11 -4.19 -12.52
CA GLN A 137 52.00 -3.98 -11.58
C GLN A 137 51.15 -2.79 -12.03
N THR A 138 49.88 -3.06 -12.32
CA THR A 138 48.89 -2.11 -12.86
C THR A 138 47.94 -1.55 -11.81
N ASN A 139 48.18 -1.80 -10.52
CA ASN A 139 47.32 -1.39 -9.41
C ASN A 139 47.25 0.14 -9.30
N GLN A 140 46.17 0.72 -9.83
CA GLN A 140 45.94 2.17 -9.80
C GLN A 140 45.70 2.62 -8.35
N ILE A 141 46.40 3.68 -7.95
CA ILE A 141 46.22 4.33 -6.65
C ILE A 141 45.55 5.68 -6.88
N TYR A 142 44.44 5.92 -6.19
CA TYR A 142 43.73 7.19 -6.17
C TYR A 142 44.11 7.95 -4.91
N GLU A 143 44.69 9.14 -5.09
CA GLU A 143 45.08 10.03 -3.99
C GLU A 143 44.08 11.18 -3.87
N VAL A 144 43.49 11.34 -2.67
CA VAL A 144 42.53 12.40 -2.33
C VAL A 144 43.18 13.37 -1.36
N SER A 145 43.22 14.65 -1.75
CA SER A 145 43.70 15.76 -0.94
C SER A 145 42.63 16.85 -0.82
N PHE A 146 42.69 17.62 0.25
CA PHE A 146 41.81 18.77 0.49
C PHE A 146 42.63 20.05 0.62
N TYR A 147 42.16 21.17 0.05
CA TYR A 147 42.87 22.45 0.06
C TYR A 147 41.90 23.65 0.25
N PRO A 148 42.27 24.71 0.98
CA PRO A 148 43.42 24.80 1.89
C PRO A 148 43.18 23.99 3.18
N ILE A 149 44.26 23.45 3.76
CA ILE A 149 44.21 22.74 5.05
C ILE A 149 44.43 23.78 6.17
N LEU A 150 43.53 23.85 7.14
CA LEU A 150 43.75 24.63 8.35
C LEU A 150 44.79 23.93 9.23
N SER A 151 45.92 24.59 9.48
CA SER A 151 47.10 24.02 10.14
C SER A 151 46.93 23.64 11.63
N ASN A 152 45.80 23.98 12.25
CA ASN A 152 45.64 24.00 13.72
C ASN A 152 44.51 23.09 14.25
N HIS A 153 43.90 22.24 13.42
CA HIS A 153 42.80 21.37 13.86
C HIS A 153 43.08 19.90 13.50
N SER A 154 42.75 19.00 14.42
CA SER A 154 42.56 17.59 14.09
C SER A 154 41.31 17.44 13.21
N LEU A 155 41.49 16.81 12.05
CA LEU A 155 40.46 16.69 11.03
C LEU A 155 40.00 15.23 10.93
N ILE A 156 38.71 15.03 10.72
CA ILE A 156 38.09 13.73 10.45
C ILE A 156 37.57 13.75 9.02
N VAL A 157 37.91 12.73 8.23
CA VAL A 157 37.23 12.44 6.97
C VAL A 157 36.16 11.40 7.23
N THR A 158 34.95 11.74 6.81
CA THR A 158 33.80 10.85 6.75
C THR A 158 33.55 10.47 5.30
N TYR A 159 33.29 9.19 5.02
CA TYR A 159 32.82 8.74 3.70
C TYR A 159 31.93 7.49 3.82
N VAL A 160 31.13 7.25 2.78
CA VAL A 160 30.20 6.12 2.68
C VAL A 160 30.70 5.10 1.66
N ILE A 161 30.57 3.82 2.02
CA ILE A 161 30.76 2.67 1.12
C ILE A 161 29.50 1.81 1.08
N ASN A 162 29.25 1.15 -0.06
CA ASN A 162 28.07 0.30 -0.25
C ASN A 162 28.33 -1.20 0.01
N SER A 163 29.59 -1.63 0.07
CA SER A 163 29.91 -3.06 0.24
C SER A 163 29.76 -3.60 1.65
N LEU A 164 29.75 -2.72 2.67
CA LEU A 164 29.51 -3.08 4.05
C LEU A 164 28.09 -2.66 4.43
N ARG A 165 27.35 -3.58 5.05
CA ARG A 165 26.02 -3.35 5.62
C ARG A 165 25.75 -4.35 6.74
N TRP A 166 24.65 -4.17 7.48
CA TRP A 166 24.17 -5.19 8.41
C TRP A 166 22.66 -5.37 8.31
N HIS A 167 22.18 -6.58 8.58
CA HIS A 167 20.75 -6.86 8.74
C HIS A 167 20.49 -7.51 10.09
N ALA A 168 19.29 -7.28 10.64
CA ALA A 168 18.81 -8.03 11.79
C ALA A 168 18.16 -9.35 11.33
N ARG A 169 18.55 -10.45 11.97
CA ARG A 169 17.92 -11.76 11.84
C ARG A 169 17.47 -12.22 13.22
N TYR A 170 16.31 -12.84 13.26
CA TYR A 170 15.68 -13.34 14.46
C TYR A 170 15.55 -14.86 14.37
N THR A 171 15.74 -15.55 15.48
CA THR A 171 15.37 -16.97 15.58
C THR A 171 14.33 -17.12 16.68
N LEU A 172 13.27 -17.87 16.39
CA LEU A 172 12.23 -18.24 17.34
C LEU A 172 12.20 -19.75 17.49
N GLN A 173 12.74 -20.23 18.59
CA GLN A 173 12.67 -21.63 18.98
C GLN A 173 11.43 -21.89 19.83
N THR A 174 10.72 -22.96 19.50
CA THR A 174 9.54 -23.44 20.23
C THR A 174 9.81 -24.80 20.83
N PHE A 175 9.43 -25.01 22.09
CA PHE A 175 9.67 -26.26 22.82
C PHE A 175 8.37 -27.04 23.04
N ALA A 176 8.46 -28.37 23.17
CA ALA A 176 7.31 -29.25 23.38
C ALA A 176 6.44 -28.85 24.59
N ASN A 177 7.07 -28.35 25.66
CA ASN A 177 6.40 -27.85 26.87
C ASN A 177 5.64 -26.51 26.67
N GLY A 178 5.83 -25.84 25.53
CA GLY A 178 5.21 -24.54 25.21
C GLY A 178 6.04 -23.31 25.57
N GLN A 179 7.26 -23.48 26.08
CA GLN A 179 8.22 -22.39 26.19
C GLN A 179 8.68 -21.95 24.80
N THR A 180 9.16 -20.71 24.73
CA THR A 180 9.77 -20.14 23.53
C THR A 180 11.08 -19.46 23.90
N GLN A 181 12.03 -19.51 22.99
CA GLN A 181 13.29 -18.77 23.07
C GLN A 181 13.41 -17.92 21.81
N PHE A 182 13.54 -16.62 22.00
CA PHE A 182 13.70 -15.65 20.92
C PHE A 182 15.11 -15.05 21.02
N GLN A 183 15.84 -15.05 19.92
CA GLN A 183 17.20 -14.52 19.85
C GLN A 183 17.33 -13.55 18.68
N ILE A 184 18.10 -12.50 18.89
CA ILE A 184 18.46 -11.50 17.89
C ILE A 184 19.90 -11.75 17.45
N LEU A 185 20.11 -11.74 16.14
CA LEU A 185 21.39 -11.85 15.47
C LEU A 185 21.58 -10.62 14.57
N ALA A 186 22.78 -10.06 14.50
CA ALA A 186 23.17 -9.14 13.45
C ALA A 186 24.07 -9.87 12.45
N ASP A 187 23.65 -9.87 11.19
CA ASP A 187 24.45 -10.37 10.07
C ASP A 187 25.15 -9.18 9.41
N ILE A 188 26.44 -9.01 9.70
CA ILE A 188 27.32 -8.02 9.06
C ILE A 188 27.80 -8.62 7.75
N ILE A 189 27.53 -7.96 6.63
CA ILE A 189 27.81 -8.46 5.28
C ILE A 189 28.89 -7.60 4.63
N ASN A 190 29.90 -8.25 4.06
CA ASN A 190 30.88 -7.66 3.17
C ASN A 190 30.76 -8.25 1.76
N SER A 191 30.37 -7.43 0.79
CA SER A 191 30.27 -7.82 -0.62
C SER A 191 31.45 -7.38 -1.49
N SER A 192 32.55 -6.90 -0.88
CA SER A 192 33.77 -6.47 -1.59
C SER A 192 34.93 -7.47 -1.45
N PRO A 193 35.93 -7.42 -2.35
CA PRO A 193 37.17 -8.18 -2.23
C PRO A 193 38.13 -7.66 -1.13
N LEU A 194 37.71 -6.68 -0.33
CA LEU A 194 38.55 -6.00 0.65
C LEU A 194 38.27 -6.53 2.05
N SER A 195 39.31 -6.69 2.86
CA SER A 195 39.18 -6.88 4.30
C SER A 195 39.06 -5.52 5.01
N TYR A 196 38.29 -5.49 6.10
CA TYR A 196 38.14 -4.30 6.93
C TYR A 196 38.42 -4.64 8.39
N ASN A 197 39.06 -3.72 9.13
CA ASN A 197 39.29 -3.87 10.56
C ASN A 197 38.99 -2.55 11.27
N PHE A 198 38.09 -2.58 12.25
CA PHE A 198 37.64 -1.41 13.00
C PHE A 198 37.53 -1.73 14.49
N ASN A 199 38.03 -0.83 15.34
CA ASN A 199 38.02 -0.98 16.80
C ASN A 199 36.64 -0.72 17.41
N GLN A 200 35.83 0.14 16.79
CA GLN A 200 34.47 0.47 17.21
C GLN A 200 33.51 0.32 16.03
N THR A 201 32.52 -0.56 16.20
CA THR A 201 31.45 -0.78 15.22
C THR A 201 30.09 -0.47 15.86
N HIS A 202 29.39 0.50 15.28
CA HIS A 202 28.03 0.89 15.67
C HIS A 202 27.02 0.26 14.70
N LEU A 203 26.05 -0.50 15.21
CA LEU A 203 24.92 -1.01 14.45
C LEU A 203 23.78 0.01 14.56
N MET A 204 23.51 0.69 13.45
CA MET A 204 22.55 1.78 13.37
C MET A 204 21.26 1.32 12.67
N SER A 205 20.11 1.72 13.18
CA SER A 205 18.79 1.42 12.60
C SER A 205 17.86 2.62 12.69
N GLY A 206 17.02 2.83 11.67
CA GLY A 206 16.10 3.98 11.59
C GLY A 206 15.90 4.45 10.15
N ASP A 207 15.20 5.57 9.97
CA ASP A 207 14.90 6.13 8.65
C ASP A 207 16.10 6.91 8.09
N ILE A 208 16.63 6.45 6.94
CA ILE A 208 17.83 7.02 6.33
C ILE A 208 17.63 7.23 4.83
N ASN A 209 17.74 8.49 4.43
CA ASN A 209 17.43 8.94 3.09
C ASN A 209 18.64 9.56 2.42
N LEU A 210 19.52 8.69 1.93
CA LEU A 210 20.66 9.10 1.12
C LEU A 210 20.28 9.13 -0.36
N ALA A 211 19.90 10.32 -0.83
CA ALA A 211 19.70 10.60 -2.25
C ALA A 211 21.04 10.92 -2.91
N PHE A 212 21.78 9.88 -3.32
CA PHE A 212 22.86 10.00 -4.31
C PHE A 212 22.28 9.74 -5.71
N GLY A 213 22.83 10.37 -6.74
CA GLY A 213 22.20 10.49 -8.07
C GLY A 213 21.67 9.17 -8.68
N ASN A 214 20.44 9.24 -9.20
CA ASN A 214 19.73 8.18 -9.94
C ASN A 214 19.67 6.79 -9.27
N GLY A 215 19.16 6.73 -8.04
CA GLY A 215 18.73 5.49 -7.38
C GLY A 215 17.75 5.74 -6.25
N LYS A 216 16.74 4.89 -6.08
CA LYS A 216 15.62 5.05 -5.13
C LYS A 216 16.10 5.27 -3.67
N SER A 217 15.57 6.29 -3.01
CA SER A 217 15.59 6.45 -1.54
C SER A 217 14.16 6.59 -1.01
N SER A 218 13.81 5.83 0.04
CA SER A 218 12.46 5.78 0.63
C SER A 218 12.44 6.30 2.07
N SER A 219 11.62 7.33 2.33
CA SER A 219 11.47 7.99 3.65
C SER A 219 10.07 7.83 4.23
N LEU A 220 9.93 7.84 5.57
CA LEU A 220 8.81 8.46 6.32
C LEU A 220 9.01 8.42 7.86
N ILE A 221 8.52 9.46 8.55
CA ILE A 221 8.89 9.94 9.92
C ILE A 221 7.59 10.52 10.57
N ILE A 222 7.27 10.51 11.89
CA ILE A 222 8.02 10.74 13.16
C ILE A 222 7.21 10.22 14.40
N SER A 223 7.78 9.87 15.58
CA SER A 223 8.18 10.84 16.65
C SER A 223 8.55 10.21 18.02
N SER A 224 9.57 10.80 18.65
CA SER A 224 9.96 10.84 20.08
C SER A 224 9.24 9.99 21.15
N SER A 225 10.03 9.20 21.90
CA SER A 225 9.78 8.95 23.33
C SER A 225 11.11 8.91 24.11
N SER A 226 11.18 9.64 25.23
CA SER A 226 12.40 9.84 25.99
C SER A 226 12.62 8.75 27.05
N SER A 227 13.68 7.96 26.92
CA SER A 227 14.31 7.27 28.05
C SER A 227 15.84 7.22 27.86
N LYS A 228 16.58 6.90 28.93
CA LYS A 228 18.01 7.26 29.08
C LYS A 228 18.96 6.31 28.34
N ASN A 229 20.10 6.87 27.90
CA ASN A 229 21.30 6.21 27.34
C ASN A 229 21.33 5.91 25.82
N SER A 230 20.38 6.38 25.01
CA SER A 230 20.51 6.38 23.55
C SER A 230 20.92 7.77 23.02
N ILE A 231 21.79 7.80 22.01
CA ILE A 231 22.09 9.02 21.23
C ILE A 231 21.07 9.07 20.09
N ASP A 232 20.18 10.06 20.12
CA ASP A 232 19.07 10.22 19.18
C ASP A 232 19.46 11.15 18.01
N TYR A 233 19.57 10.59 16.80
CA TYR A 233 19.92 11.32 15.57
C TYR A 233 18.70 11.40 14.63
N SER A 234 17.71 12.21 14.99
CA SER A 234 16.63 12.65 14.07
C SER A 234 15.98 11.52 13.23
N GLY A 235 15.56 10.43 13.87
CA GLY A 235 14.96 9.26 13.20
C GLY A 235 15.92 8.09 12.97
N VAL A 236 17.21 8.26 13.29
CA VAL A 236 18.23 7.21 13.29
C VAL A 236 18.68 6.92 14.73
N HIS A 237 18.68 5.64 15.09
CA HIS A 237 18.98 5.17 16.44
C HIS A 237 20.19 4.23 16.43
N LEU A 238 21.01 4.31 17.47
CA LEU A 238 22.00 3.29 17.79
C LEU A 238 21.26 2.06 18.33
N PHE A 239 21.26 0.96 17.58
CA PHE A 239 20.62 -0.29 18.00
C PHE A 239 21.53 -1.11 18.92
N SER A 240 22.81 -1.22 18.56
CA SER A 240 23.83 -1.89 19.38
C SER A 240 25.22 -1.36 19.01
N PHE A 241 26.21 -1.57 19.87
CA PHE A 241 27.60 -1.17 19.64
C PHE A 241 28.55 -2.30 20.04
N ILE A 242 29.69 -2.36 19.35
CA ILE A 242 30.73 -3.37 19.58
C ILE A 242 32.06 -2.62 19.71
N ASN A 243 32.66 -2.69 20.89
CA ASN A 243 33.89 -1.98 21.28
C ASN A 243 35.15 -2.87 21.19
N ASN A 244 35.09 -3.92 20.38
CA ASN A 244 36.21 -4.83 20.12
C ASN A 244 36.57 -4.75 18.64
N SER A 245 37.86 -4.94 18.32
CA SER A 245 38.32 -5.03 16.93
C SER A 245 37.65 -6.19 16.20
N ILE A 246 36.88 -5.89 15.14
CA ILE A 246 36.31 -6.91 14.24
C ILE A 246 37.05 -6.86 12.92
N ALA A 247 37.66 -7.99 12.55
CA ALA A 247 38.10 -8.25 11.18
C ALA A 247 36.90 -8.75 10.36
N ILE A 248 36.56 -8.03 9.29
CA ILE A 248 35.51 -8.40 8.33
C ILE A 248 36.21 -8.84 7.04
N GLU A 249 36.22 -10.14 6.79
CA GLU A 249 36.91 -10.74 5.64
C GLU A 249 36.21 -10.43 4.31
N PRO A 250 36.92 -10.51 3.16
CA PRO A 250 36.33 -10.38 1.83
C PRO A 250 35.16 -11.33 1.61
N TYR A 251 34.11 -10.86 0.91
CA TYR A 251 32.95 -11.68 0.53
C TYR A 251 32.29 -12.50 1.66
N SER A 252 32.35 -12.01 2.91
CA SER A 252 31.94 -12.75 4.11
C SER A 252 30.64 -12.23 4.74
N ILE A 253 30.03 -13.07 5.56
CA ILE A 253 28.94 -12.71 6.47
C ILE A 253 29.35 -13.10 7.89
N ILE A 254 29.35 -12.14 8.81
CA ILE A 254 29.64 -12.34 10.23
C ILE A 254 28.34 -12.20 11.01
N THR A 255 27.86 -13.32 11.56
CA THR A 255 26.67 -13.36 12.44
C THR A 255 27.08 -13.17 13.90
N LEU A 256 26.58 -12.12 14.55
CA LEU A 256 26.84 -11.83 15.97
C LEU A 256 25.53 -11.86 16.79
N PRO A 257 25.49 -12.56 17.94
CA PRO A 257 24.32 -12.53 18.82
C PRO A 257 24.23 -11.21 19.57
N ILE A 258 23.01 -10.67 19.69
CA ILE A 258 22.73 -9.37 20.31
C ILE A 258 21.90 -9.53 21.59
N LEU A 259 22.38 -8.95 22.69
CA LEU A 259 21.77 -8.99 24.02
C LEU A 259 20.86 -7.77 24.24
N ILE A 260 19.58 -7.88 23.86
CA ILE A 260 18.53 -6.87 24.11
C ILE A 260 17.22 -7.63 24.48
N PRO A 261 16.28 -7.01 25.21
CA PRO A 261 15.85 -7.40 26.56
C PRO A 261 14.84 -8.58 26.59
N ASN A 262 14.19 -8.82 27.73
CA ASN A 262 13.15 -9.85 27.90
C ASN A 262 11.92 -9.64 26.99
N ILE A 263 11.99 -10.14 25.75
CA ILE A 263 10.86 -10.24 24.82
C ILE A 263 10.00 -11.44 25.24
N ARG A 264 8.72 -11.19 25.50
CA ARG A 264 7.76 -12.25 25.86
C ARG A 264 6.96 -12.65 24.63
N ILE A 265 7.13 -13.91 24.21
CA ILE A 265 6.34 -14.50 23.13
C ILE A 265 5.33 -15.46 23.73
N LYS A 266 4.06 -15.23 23.39
CA LYS A 266 2.94 -16.11 23.74
C LYS A 266 2.46 -16.82 22.47
N VAL A 267 2.59 -18.14 22.46
CA VAL A 267 1.99 -18.98 21.42
C VAL A 267 0.52 -19.22 21.74
N LEU A 268 -0.32 -18.91 20.77
CA LEU A 268 -1.77 -19.10 20.74
C LEU A 268 -2.11 -19.97 19.53
N PHE A 269 -3.31 -20.51 19.47
CA PHE A 269 -3.82 -21.21 18.30
C PHE A 269 -5.08 -20.52 17.79
N THR A 270 -5.12 -20.16 16.51
CA THR A 270 -6.16 -19.30 15.93
C THR A 270 -6.89 -20.00 14.79
N TYR A 271 -8.18 -19.76 14.69
CA TYR A 271 -8.98 -20.16 13.54
C TYR A 271 -10.14 -19.18 13.36
N THR A 272 -10.43 -18.85 12.10
CA THR A 272 -11.56 -17.98 11.74
C THR A 272 -12.64 -18.79 11.03
N LEU A 273 -13.74 -19.09 11.72
CA LEU A 273 -14.89 -19.76 11.12
C LEU A 273 -15.84 -18.75 10.50
N ILE A 274 -16.00 -18.83 9.18
CA ILE A 274 -16.97 -18.03 8.43
C ILE A 274 -18.31 -18.76 8.38
N LEU A 275 -19.37 -18.08 8.83
CA LEU A 275 -20.74 -18.56 8.87
C LEU A 275 -21.52 -17.96 7.69
N THR A 276 -21.49 -18.69 6.57
CA THR A 276 -22.26 -18.48 5.34
C THR A 276 -23.46 -19.45 5.26
N ILE A 277 -24.53 -19.05 4.57
CA ILE A 277 -25.58 -19.98 4.14
C ILE A 277 -25.26 -20.37 2.70
N PRO A 278 -24.91 -21.64 2.42
CA PRO A 278 -24.93 -22.17 1.07
C PRO A 278 -26.38 -22.36 0.64
N LEU A 279 -26.65 -22.13 -0.65
CA LEU A 279 -28.02 -22.17 -1.16
C LEU A 279 -28.64 -23.58 -0.96
N PRO A 280 -29.85 -23.69 -0.39
CA PRO A 280 -30.55 -24.97 -0.36
C PRO A 280 -30.90 -25.39 -1.79
N THR A 281 -30.44 -26.55 -2.23
CA THR A 281 -30.93 -27.13 -3.48
C THR A 281 -32.41 -27.49 -3.31
N LEU A 282 -33.22 -27.23 -4.35
CA LEU A 282 -34.69 -27.33 -4.30
C LEU A 282 -35.24 -28.69 -3.82
N ASN A 283 -34.39 -29.73 -3.83
CA ASN A 283 -34.76 -31.13 -3.59
C ASN A 283 -34.41 -31.64 -2.18
N SER A 284 -33.91 -30.81 -1.25
CA SER A 284 -33.75 -31.24 0.14
C SER A 284 -33.95 -30.10 1.17
N PRO A 285 -34.96 -30.18 2.06
CA PRO A 285 -35.26 -29.12 3.03
C PRO A 285 -34.26 -29.02 4.19
N VAL A 286 -33.35 -29.99 4.31
CA VAL A 286 -32.27 -30.02 5.29
C VAL A 286 -30.96 -30.38 4.61
N SER A 287 -30.00 -29.45 4.57
CA SER A 287 -28.62 -29.74 4.19
C SER A 287 -27.73 -29.89 5.43
N ILE A 288 -26.86 -30.90 5.41
CA ILE A 288 -25.87 -31.14 6.46
C ILE A 288 -24.48 -30.97 5.84
N ILE A 289 -23.74 -29.98 6.30
CA ILE A 289 -22.36 -29.72 5.88
C ILE A 289 -21.46 -29.95 7.08
N SER A 290 -20.42 -30.76 6.91
CA SER A 290 -19.39 -30.96 7.94
C SER A 290 -18.03 -30.54 7.40
N GLY A 291 -17.20 -29.98 8.27
CA GLY A 291 -15.84 -29.55 7.96
C GLY A 291 -14.89 -29.93 9.07
N LYS A 292 -13.66 -30.30 8.69
CA LYS A 292 -12.57 -30.65 9.62
C LYS A 292 -11.32 -29.88 9.24
N HIS A 293 -10.84 -29.01 10.12
CA HIS A 293 -9.75 -28.07 9.85
C HIS A 293 -8.72 -28.06 10.98
N LYS A 294 -7.48 -27.69 10.66
CA LYS A 294 -6.38 -27.50 11.62
C LYS A 294 -6.34 -26.04 12.07
N PHE A 295 -6.02 -25.78 13.34
CA PHE A 295 -5.77 -24.42 13.80
C PHE A 295 -4.41 -23.91 13.29
N GLN A 296 -4.30 -22.61 13.03
CA GLN A 296 -3.02 -21.96 12.78
C GLN A 296 -2.34 -21.59 14.11
N ARG A 297 -1.00 -21.54 14.13
CA ARG A 297 -0.23 -21.03 15.28
C ARG A 297 -0.12 -19.52 15.18
N LEU A 298 -0.54 -18.83 16.24
CA LEU A 298 -0.50 -17.37 16.38
C LEU A 298 0.58 -17.00 17.39
N TYR A 299 1.60 -16.27 16.94
CA TYR A 299 2.70 -15.80 17.77
C TYR A 299 2.42 -14.35 18.17
N GLN A 300 2.17 -14.14 19.46
CA GLN A 300 2.00 -12.80 20.03
C GLN A 300 3.30 -12.37 20.70
N LEU A 301 3.99 -11.40 20.10
CA LEU A 301 5.19 -10.77 20.63
C LEU A 301 4.78 -9.59 21.50
N SER A 302 5.41 -9.50 22.67
CA SER A 302 5.31 -8.33 23.54
C SER A 302 6.72 -7.95 24.00
N ASN A 303 7.21 -6.82 23.46
CA ASN A 303 8.43 -6.20 23.92
C ASN A 303 8.16 -5.39 25.19
N SER A 304 9.20 -5.12 26.00
CA SER A 304 9.09 -4.43 27.28
C SER A 304 10.08 -3.29 27.50
N SER A 305 11.09 -3.11 26.63
CA SER A 305 12.17 -2.14 26.92
C SER A 305 13.09 -1.74 25.73
N SER A 306 12.76 -2.07 24.48
CA SER A 306 13.56 -1.60 23.34
C SER A 306 12.75 -1.41 22.05
N PHE A 307 13.35 -0.69 21.10
CA PHE A 307 13.02 -0.77 19.67
C PHE A 307 13.48 -2.12 19.08
N LEU A 308 12.84 -2.59 18.01
CA LEU A 308 13.30 -3.74 17.21
C LEU A 308 13.37 -3.36 15.72
N PRO A 309 14.52 -3.56 15.04
CA PRO A 309 14.66 -3.34 13.61
C PRO A 309 13.85 -4.34 12.79
N THR A 310 13.53 -3.99 11.55
CA THR A 310 13.00 -4.93 10.56
C THR A 310 13.97 -6.11 10.34
N GLY A 311 13.45 -7.31 10.10
CA GLY A 311 14.31 -8.50 9.96
C GLY A 311 13.58 -9.83 9.80
N HIS A 312 14.31 -10.84 9.32
CA HIS A 312 13.76 -12.17 9.06
C HIS A 312 13.72 -13.02 10.34
N VAL A 313 12.57 -13.63 10.64
CA VAL A 313 12.34 -14.56 11.76
C VAL A 313 12.33 -15.99 11.23
N LEU A 314 13.32 -16.78 11.63
CA LEU A 314 13.37 -18.22 11.36
C LEU A 314 12.73 -18.97 12.54
N LEU A 315 11.65 -19.70 12.28
CA LEU A 315 10.90 -20.46 13.29
C LEU A 315 11.37 -21.91 13.35
N TYR A 316 11.89 -22.35 14.50
CA TYR A 316 12.33 -23.71 14.74
C TYR A 316 11.45 -24.41 15.78
N ASP A 317 11.20 -25.70 15.57
CA ASP A 317 10.71 -26.60 16.61
C ASP A 317 11.91 -27.36 17.20
N SER A 318 12.28 -27.01 18.44
CA SER A 318 13.42 -27.60 19.14
C SER A 318 13.17 -29.05 19.56
N SER A 319 11.92 -29.54 19.51
CA SER A 319 11.61 -30.95 19.82
C SER A 319 11.78 -31.89 18.63
N SER A 320 11.70 -31.38 17.40
CA SER A 320 11.99 -32.11 16.16
C SER A 320 13.30 -31.70 15.49
N ASN A 321 13.90 -30.57 15.91
CA ASN A 321 15.07 -29.92 15.30
C ASN A 321 14.83 -29.54 13.81
N VAL A 322 13.61 -29.10 13.50
CA VAL A 322 13.18 -28.75 12.13
C VAL A 322 12.89 -27.25 12.02
N LEU A 323 13.29 -26.65 10.89
CA LEU A 323 12.83 -25.33 10.47
C LEU A 323 11.36 -25.44 10.04
N THR A 324 10.47 -24.77 10.76
CA THR A 324 9.00 -24.90 10.60
C THR A 324 8.36 -23.70 9.89
N GLY A 325 9.12 -22.64 9.61
CA GLY A 325 8.67 -21.52 8.80
C GLY A 325 9.58 -20.30 8.88
N GLU A 326 9.25 -19.31 8.06
CA GLU A 326 9.89 -18.00 8.03
C GLU A 326 8.81 -16.90 8.13
N TRP A 327 9.13 -15.79 8.78
CA TRP A 327 8.31 -14.58 8.80
C TRP A 327 9.18 -13.34 8.66
N HIS A 328 8.68 -12.26 8.05
CA HIS A 328 9.39 -10.98 8.03
C HIS A 328 8.81 -10.05 9.11
N LEU A 329 9.58 -9.79 10.16
CA LEU A 329 9.19 -8.88 11.24
C LEU A 329 9.37 -7.44 10.75
N PRO A 330 8.33 -6.59 10.77
CA PRO A 330 8.51 -5.16 10.53
C PRO A 330 9.28 -4.52 11.69
N THR A 331 9.74 -3.29 11.50
CA THR A 331 10.23 -2.44 12.60
C THR A 331 9.15 -2.30 13.68
N LEU A 332 9.49 -2.54 14.95
CA LEU A 332 8.57 -2.40 16.09
C LEU A 332 9.08 -1.35 17.09
N ALA A 333 8.16 -0.51 17.55
CA ALA A 333 8.41 0.49 18.59
C ALA A 333 8.54 -0.15 19.98
N GLU A 334 9.08 0.63 20.94
CA GLU A 334 9.14 0.20 22.34
C GLU A 334 7.73 -0.10 22.90
N SER A 335 7.61 -1.24 23.58
CA SER A 335 6.34 -1.75 24.13
C SER A 335 5.23 -2.08 23.10
N GLU A 336 5.54 -2.08 21.80
CA GLU A 336 4.60 -2.51 20.78
C GLU A 336 4.26 -4.01 20.91
N LYS A 337 3.01 -4.36 20.60
CA LYS A 337 2.54 -5.74 20.53
C LYS A 337 2.31 -6.11 19.08
N TYR A 338 3.01 -7.13 18.62
CA TYR A 338 2.89 -7.63 17.25
C TYR A 338 2.34 -9.07 17.28
N GLU A 339 1.51 -9.40 16.30
CA GLU A 339 0.89 -10.71 16.16
C GLU A 339 1.05 -11.21 14.72
N PHE A 340 1.55 -12.44 14.55
CA PHE A 340 1.63 -13.10 13.25
C PHE A 340 1.17 -14.56 13.30
N GLU A 341 0.58 -15.05 12.21
CA GLU A 341 0.05 -16.42 12.07
C GLU A 341 1.04 -17.22 11.18
N LEU A 342 1.63 -18.31 11.69
CA LEU A 342 2.66 -19.10 10.96
C LEU A 342 2.56 -20.60 11.25
N GLY A 343 2.12 -21.36 10.23
CA GLY A 343 2.01 -22.81 10.25
C GLY A 343 0.71 -23.33 10.90
N GLN A 344 0.23 -24.47 10.40
CA GLN A 344 -0.92 -25.20 10.96
C GLN A 344 -0.46 -26.24 11.99
N ASP A 345 -1.27 -26.49 13.01
CA ASP A 345 -1.00 -27.52 14.01
C ASP A 345 -1.98 -28.70 13.88
N PRO A 346 -1.51 -29.93 13.60
CA PRO A 346 -2.38 -31.09 13.40
C PRO A 346 -2.99 -31.62 14.70
N ASP A 347 -2.45 -31.27 15.88
CA ASP A 347 -2.96 -31.76 17.16
C ASP A 347 -4.11 -30.92 17.70
N ILE A 348 -4.50 -29.84 17.02
CA ILE A 348 -5.60 -28.98 17.44
C ILE A 348 -6.56 -28.84 16.27
N MET A 349 -7.66 -29.57 16.38
CA MET A 349 -8.61 -29.76 15.30
C MET A 349 -9.91 -29.03 15.59
N LEU A 350 -10.39 -28.27 14.60
CA LEU A 350 -11.78 -27.86 14.48
C LEU A 350 -12.54 -28.97 13.75
N ILE A 351 -13.63 -29.44 14.34
CA ILE A 351 -14.68 -30.16 13.65
C ILE A 351 -15.95 -29.31 13.77
N TYR A 352 -16.68 -29.13 12.68
CA TYR A 352 -18.03 -28.58 12.77
C TYR A 352 -19.01 -29.39 11.94
N ASN A 353 -20.27 -29.41 12.38
CA ASN A 353 -21.41 -29.74 11.54
C ASN A 353 -22.35 -28.54 11.47
N ARG A 354 -23.00 -28.36 10.33
CA ARG A 354 -23.89 -27.26 10.00
C ARG A 354 -25.17 -27.86 9.46
N THR A 355 -26.26 -27.74 10.20
CA THR A 355 -27.60 -28.13 9.75
C THR A 355 -28.35 -26.88 9.35
N LEU A 356 -28.74 -26.78 8.08
CA LEU A 356 -29.66 -25.77 7.59
C LEU A 356 -31.07 -26.35 7.61
N SER A 357 -32.05 -25.68 8.20
CA SER A 357 -33.46 -26.03 8.08
C SER A 357 -34.24 -24.85 7.53
N VAL A 358 -34.88 -25.03 6.38
CA VAL A 358 -35.66 -24.00 5.68
C VAL A 358 -37.13 -24.11 6.06
N ASN A 359 -37.71 -23.04 6.60
CA ASN A 359 -39.14 -22.92 6.79
C ASN A 359 -39.77 -22.09 5.66
N GLN A 360 -40.38 -22.80 4.71
CA GLN A 360 -41.07 -22.22 3.56
C GLN A 360 -42.30 -21.36 3.94
N THR A 361 -42.93 -21.60 5.10
CA THR A 361 -44.12 -20.82 5.52
C THR A 361 -43.78 -19.45 6.12
N THR A 362 -42.55 -19.26 6.61
CA THR A 362 -42.10 -17.99 7.21
C THR A 362 -40.98 -17.32 6.42
N ASN A 363 -40.61 -17.90 5.26
CA ASN A 363 -39.42 -17.56 4.48
C ASN A 363 -38.21 -17.27 5.36
N SER A 364 -37.87 -18.23 6.21
CA SER A 364 -36.67 -18.17 7.04
C SER A 364 -35.89 -19.47 6.97
N SER A 365 -34.56 -19.35 6.94
CA SER A 365 -33.68 -20.46 7.24
C SER A 365 -33.10 -20.31 8.65
N LEU A 366 -33.04 -21.44 9.35
CA LEU A 366 -32.36 -21.56 10.62
C LEU A 366 -31.10 -22.40 10.38
N MET A 367 -29.94 -21.79 10.60
CA MET A 367 -28.65 -22.45 10.48
C MET A 367 -28.10 -22.72 11.88
N LYS A 368 -28.03 -23.99 12.27
CA LYS A 368 -27.32 -24.41 13.48
C LYS A 368 -25.96 -24.96 13.10
N THR A 369 -24.89 -24.38 13.61
CA THR A 369 -23.52 -24.90 13.47
C THR A 369 -23.05 -25.38 14.83
N ASN A 370 -22.93 -26.69 15.03
CA ASN A 370 -22.25 -27.23 16.19
C ASN A 370 -20.76 -27.30 15.89
N VAL A 371 -19.95 -26.75 16.78
CA VAL A 371 -18.50 -26.67 16.68
C VAL A 371 -17.91 -27.46 17.83
N LEU A 372 -16.95 -28.32 17.52
CA LEU A 372 -16.15 -29.11 18.42
C LEU A 372 -14.68 -28.75 18.17
N ILE A 373 -13.97 -28.30 19.20
CA ILE A 373 -12.52 -28.09 19.13
C ILE A 373 -11.84 -29.12 20.02
N GLN A 374 -10.94 -29.91 19.45
CA GLN A 374 -10.24 -31.01 20.12
C GLN A 374 -8.76 -30.67 20.28
N ASN A 375 -8.21 -30.85 21.48
CA ASN A 375 -6.78 -30.71 21.78
C ASN A 375 -6.16 -32.08 22.05
N TYR A 376 -5.41 -32.62 21.09
CA TYR A 376 -4.69 -33.88 21.23
C TYR A 376 -3.35 -33.75 21.97
N LYS A 377 -2.88 -32.52 22.25
CA LYS A 377 -1.60 -32.31 22.95
C LYS A 377 -1.68 -32.73 24.41
N GLN A 378 -0.55 -33.19 24.94
CA GLN A 378 -0.36 -33.56 26.37
C GLN A 378 -0.35 -32.35 27.33
N ARG A 379 -0.65 -31.14 26.85
CA ARG A 379 -0.68 -29.90 27.62
C ARG A 379 -1.90 -29.06 27.25
N LYS A 380 -2.34 -28.21 28.18
CA LYS A 380 -3.36 -27.21 27.90
C LYS A 380 -2.91 -26.19 26.86
N VAL A 381 -3.86 -25.70 26.07
CA VAL A 381 -3.64 -24.80 24.95
C VAL A 381 -4.55 -23.58 25.06
N ASN A 382 -4.02 -22.41 24.70
CA ASN A 382 -4.78 -21.17 24.61
C ASN A 382 -5.19 -20.99 23.15
N ILE A 383 -6.49 -20.95 22.89
CA ILE A 383 -7.07 -20.85 21.55
C ILE A 383 -7.79 -19.52 21.40
N ARG A 384 -7.54 -18.82 20.29
CA ARG A 384 -8.28 -17.65 19.86
C ARG A 384 -9.22 -18.05 18.73
N PHE A 385 -10.43 -18.45 19.08
CA PHE A 385 -11.45 -18.73 18.09
C PHE A 385 -12.09 -17.41 17.61
N LYS A 386 -12.10 -17.18 16.31
CA LYS A 386 -12.79 -16.06 15.66
C LYS A 386 -13.98 -16.64 14.88
N SER A 387 -15.15 -16.03 14.97
CA SER A 387 -16.28 -16.33 14.07
C SER A 387 -16.81 -15.07 13.40
N ILE A 388 -17.16 -15.19 12.13
CA ILE A 388 -17.69 -14.09 11.30
C ILE A 388 -19.05 -14.53 10.76
N CYS A 389 -20.11 -13.80 11.11
CA CYS A 389 -21.46 -14.06 10.60
C CYS A 389 -21.78 -13.12 9.43
N GLN A 390 -22.00 -13.68 8.23
CA GLN A 390 -22.36 -12.94 7.01
C GLN A 390 -23.88 -13.01 6.71
N LEU A 391 -24.72 -13.25 7.72
CA LEU A 391 -26.14 -13.61 7.56
C LEU A 391 -27.08 -12.47 7.98
N SER A 392 -28.17 -12.28 7.23
CA SER A 392 -28.89 -10.99 7.11
C SER A 392 -29.45 -10.41 8.42
N MET A 393 -29.97 -11.25 9.33
CA MET A 393 -30.78 -10.79 10.46
C MET A 393 -30.05 -10.84 11.80
N ALA A 394 -29.79 -12.04 12.35
CA ALA A 394 -29.18 -12.16 13.67
C ALA A 394 -28.52 -13.53 13.89
N CYS A 395 -27.43 -13.52 14.66
CA CYS A 395 -26.73 -14.73 15.08
C CYS A 395 -26.73 -14.81 16.61
N LEU A 396 -27.13 -15.96 17.16
CA LEU A 396 -27.14 -16.28 18.58
C LEU A 396 -25.93 -17.16 18.86
N PHE A 397 -25.00 -16.62 19.65
CA PHE A 397 -23.68 -17.21 19.85
C PHE A 397 -23.65 -18.12 21.08
N TYR A 398 -22.56 -18.87 21.26
CA TYR A 398 -22.38 -19.82 22.38
C TYR A 398 -22.53 -19.19 23.78
N ASP A 399 -22.40 -17.87 23.90
CA ASP A 399 -22.66 -17.12 25.14
C ASP A 399 -24.15 -16.82 25.37
N ASN A 400 -25.03 -17.41 24.56
CA ASN A 400 -26.47 -17.21 24.47
C ASN A 400 -26.88 -15.74 24.21
N LYS A 401 -25.99 -14.90 23.70
CA LYS A 401 -26.30 -13.50 23.35
C LYS A 401 -26.63 -13.38 21.88
N LEU A 402 -27.75 -12.73 21.60
CA LEU A 402 -28.13 -12.28 20.25
C LEU A 402 -27.19 -11.15 19.82
N ARG A 403 -26.62 -11.23 18.62
CA ARG A 403 -25.80 -10.16 18.03
C ARG A 403 -26.14 -9.96 16.54
N PRO A 404 -25.99 -8.73 16.00
CA PRO A 404 -26.41 -8.40 14.63
C PRO A 404 -25.42 -8.90 13.55
N LEU A 405 -25.80 -8.73 12.29
CA LEU A 405 -24.99 -8.93 11.07
C LEU A 405 -23.54 -8.40 11.22
N GLY A 406 -22.58 -9.06 10.57
CA GLY A 406 -21.18 -8.64 10.55
C GLY A 406 -20.40 -8.84 11.86
N SER A 407 -21.04 -9.36 12.92
CA SER A 407 -20.41 -9.63 14.21
C SER A 407 -19.18 -10.53 14.07
N ARG A 408 -17.98 -9.93 14.15
CA ARG A 408 -16.72 -10.64 14.44
C ARG A 408 -16.68 -10.97 15.94
N LEU A 409 -17.02 -12.21 16.31
CA LEU A 409 -16.89 -12.66 17.70
C LEU A 409 -15.52 -13.30 17.89
N ARG A 410 -14.76 -12.78 18.85
CA ARG A 410 -13.48 -13.35 19.30
C ARG A 410 -13.65 -13.97 20.68
N SER A 411 -13.26 -15.23 20.80
CA SER A 411 -13.23 -16.00 22.04
C SER A 411 -11.81 -16.47 22.29
N ASP A 412 -11.16 -15.93 23.32
CA ASP A 412 -9.92 -16.50 23.86
C ASP A 412 -10.33 -17.60 24.87
N LEU A 413 -10.20 -18.86 24.46
CA LEU A 413 -10.57 -20.08 25.17
C LEU A 413 -9.31 -20.80 25.70
N ILE A 414 -9.48 -21.56 26.78
CA ILE A 414 -8.46 -22.50 27.28
C ILE A 414 -9.05 -23.91 27.14
N ILE A 415 -8.32 -24.81 26.47
CA ILE A 415 -8.67 -26.22 26.38
C ILE A 415 -7.58 -27.01 27.12
N GLU A 416 -8.00 -27.92 28.00
CA GLU A 416 -7.08 -28.75 28.79
C GLU A 416 -6.40 -29.82 27.94
N ALA A 417 -5.38 -30.48 28.51
CA ALA A 417 -4.67 -31.55 27.83
C ALA A 417 -5.62 -32.72 27.47
N LYS A 418 -5.53 -33.24 26.24
CA LYS A 418 -6.37 -34.36 25.76
C LYS A 418 -7.88 -34.14 25.93
N SER A 419 -8.35 -32.90 25.94
CA SER A 419 -9.77 -32.56 26.10
C SER A 419 -10.35 -31.90 24.85
N GLU A 420 -11.67 -31.74 24.85
CA GLU A 420 -12.41 -31.05 23.81
C GLU A 420 -13.39 -30.03 24.42
N ILE A 421 -13.81 -29.06 23.60
CA ILE A 421 -14.88 -28.12 23.94
C ILE A 421 -15.88 -28.07 22.79
N ALA A 422 -17.16 -28.16 23.12
CA ALA A 422 -18.26 -28.11 22.18
C ALA A 422 -19.14 -26.88 22.42
N PHE A 423 -19.61 -26.24 21.36
CA PHE A 423 -20.58 -25.16 21.42
C PHE A 423 -21.37 -25.01 20.10
N THR A 424 -22.54 -24.40 20.18
CA THR A 424 -23.44 -24.22 19.03
C THR A 424 -23.63 -22.75 18.70
N TYR A 425 -23.51 -22.41 17.42
CA TYR A 425 -24.01 -21.16 16.84
C TYR A 425 -25.40 -21.43 16.25
N THR A 426 -26.36 -20.56 16.55
CA THR A 426 -27.68 -20.58 15.89
C THR A 426 -27.89 -19.25 15.19
N ALA A 427 -27.84 -19.24 13.86
CA ALA A 427 -28.17 -18.08 13.06
C ALA A 427 -29.56 -18.23 12.44
N MET A 428 -30.28 -17.12 12.37
CA MET A 428 -31.56 -17.03 11.69
C MET A 428 -31.43 -16.00 10.58
N ASP A 429 -31.78 -16.43 9.38
CA ASP A 429 -31.84 -15.63 8.18
C ASP A 429 -33.30 -15.63 7.71
N LYS A 430 -33.85 -14.46 7.39
CA LYS A 430 -35.06 -14.41 6.57
C LYS A 430 -34.59 -14.33 5.13
N PHE A 431 -35.09 -15.24 4.32
CA PHE A 431 -35.15 -15.00 2.90
C PHE A 431 -36.09 -13.81 2.72
N ASP A 432 -35.53 -12.62 2.45
CA ASP A 432 -36.33 -11.63 1.75
C ASP A 432 -36.78 -12.27 0.43
N THR A 433 -38.06 -12.10 0.12
CA THR A 433 -38.67 -12.71 -1.09
C THR A 433 -38.14 -12.11 -2.39
N ASP A 434 -37.36 -11.04 -2.30
CA ASP A 434 -36.60 -10.47 -3.39
C ASP A 434 -35.42 -11.39 -3.72
N THR A 435 -35.72 -12.38 -4.56
CA THR A 435 -34.77 -13.35 -5.11
C THR A 435 -33.49 -12.66 -5.55
N TYR A 436 -32.37 -13.12 -4.98
CA TYR A 436 -31.05 -12.93 -5.58
C TYR A 436 -31.14 -13.40 -7.04
N PHE A 437 -30.63 -12.59 -7.97
CA PHE A 437 -30.68 -12.98 -9.37
C PHE A 437 -29.72 -14.13 -9.62
N GLU A 438 -30.27 -15.28 -9.98
CA GLU A 438 -29.53 -16.34 -10.67
C GLU A 438 -29.66 -16.11 -12.17
N PHE A 439 -28.57 -15.63 -12.78
CA PHE A 439 -28.44 -15.54 -14.23
C PHE A 439 -27.77 -16.81 -14.73
N LYS A 440 -28.38 -17.49 -15.71
CA LYS A 440 -27.83 -18.73 -16.29
C LYS A 440 -26.84 -18.45 -17.41
N THR A 441 -26.90 -17.25 -18.01
CA THR A 441 -26.02 -16.83 -19.09
C THR A 441 -25.60 -15.36 -18.94
N TYR A 442 -24.46 -15.02 -19.56
CA TYR A 442 -23.98 -13.63 -19.62
C TYR A 442 -25.00 -12.69 -20.28
N GLU A 443 -25.70 -13.14 -21.33
CA GLU A 443 -26.65 -12.29 -22.06
C GLU A 443 -27.93 -12.01 -21.25
N GLU A 444 -28.36 -12.96 -20.39
CA GLU A 444 -29.43 -12.71 -19.41
C GLU A 444 -29.02 -11.63 -18.40
N PHE A 445 -27.79 -11.72 -17.84
CA PHE A 445 -27.24 -10.72 -16.93
C PHE A 445 -27.18 -9.34 -17.59
N ARG A 446 -26.56 -9.27 -18.78
CA ARG A 446 -26.37 -8.06 -19.58
C ARG A 446 -27.71 -7.40 -19.93
N THR A 447 -28.66 -8.16 -20.44
CA THR A 447 -30.01 -7.67 -20.78
C THR A 447 -30.77 -7.15 -19.56
N ALA A 448 -30.71 -7.87 -18.44
CA ALA A 448 -31.36 -7.43 -17.20
C ALA A 448 -30.74 -6.13 -16.67
N ARG A 449 -29.41 -5.99 -16.73
CA ARG A 449 -28.67 -4.78 -16.31
C ARG A 449 -29.04 -3.58 -17.17
N LEU A 450 -28.99 -3.71 -18.50
CA LEU A 450 -29.38 -2.66 -19.45
C LEU A 450 -30.84 -2.22 -19.22
N LYS A 451 -31.74 -3.16 -18.94
CA LYS A 451 -33.12 -2.84 -18.58
C LYS A 451 -33.23 -2.01 -17.30
N LEU A 452 -32.46 -2.31 -16.25
CA LEU A 452 -32.41 -1.48 -15.04
C LEU A 452 -31.91 -0.06 -15.35
N ASN A 453 -30.87 0.05 -16.17
CA ASN A 453 -30.28 1.33 -16.58
C ASN A 453 -31.32 2.25 -17.27
N TYR A 454 -32.05 1.73 -18.27
CA TYR A 454 -33.13 2.48 -18.94
C TYR A 454 -34.35 2.73 -18.04
N ASP A 455 -34.92 1.68 -17.42
CA ASP A 455 -36.19 1.77 -16.69
C ASP A 455 -36.09 2.63 -15.42
N SER A 456 -34.88 2.85 -14.89
CA SER A 456 -34.66 3.60 -13.64
C SER A 456 -33.64 4.74 -13.74
N THR A 457 -32.39 4.47 -14.13
CA THR A 457 -31.27 5.44 -14.10
C THR A 457 -31.46 6.58 -15.10
N LEU A 458 -31.56 6.27 -16.39
CA LEU A 458 -31.74 7.26 -17.46
C LEU A 458 -33.12 7.92 -17.40
N LYS A 459 -34.18 7.14 -17.14
CA LYS A 459 -35.54 7.67 -16.96
C LYS A 459 -35.64 8.68 -15.82
N LEU A 460 -34.89 8.48 -14.73
CA LEU A 460 -34.79 9.48 -13.67
C LEU A 460 -34.05 10.73 -14.16
N TRP A 461 -32.88 10.56 -14.78
CA TRP A 461 -32.06 11.66 -15.30
C TRP A 461 -32.85 12.59 -16.24
N TYR A 462 -33.57 12.04 -17.21
CA TYR A 462 -34.43 12.82 -18.13
C TYR A 462 -35.62 13.50 -17.44
N SER A 463 -36.05 13.02 -16.26
CA SER A 463 -37.13 13.64 -15.49
C SER A 463 -36.69 14.81 -14.59
N LEU A 464 -35.38 15.05 -14.45
CA LEU A 464 -34.85 16.07 -13.55
C LEU A 464 -34.87 17.48 -14.20
N PRO A 465 -35.42 18.51 -13.50
CA PRO A 465 -35.39 19.88 -14.00
C PRO A 465 -33.99 20.45 -14.20
N GLU A 466 -33.85 21.34 -15.19
CA GLU A 466 -32.58 22.00 -15.57
C GLU A 466 -32.19 23.20 -14.69
N GLY A 467 -33.10 23.72 -13.87
CA GLY A 467 -32.81 24.80 -12.91
C GLY A 467 -32.26 24.28 -11.58
N LEU A 468 -31.59 25.13 -10.79
CA LEU A 468 -31.09 24.75 -9.45
C LEU A 468 -32.24 24.38 -8.47
N PRO A 469 -32.00 23.54 -7.45
CA PRO A 469 -33.02 23.15 -6.48
C PRO A 469 -33.60 24.35 -5.74
N THR A 470 -34.90 24.63 -5.93
CA THR A 470 -35.58 25.75 -5.28
C THR A 470 -36.16 25.33 -3.91
N SER A 471 -36.50 26.32 -3.08
CA SER A 471 -37.33 26.09 -1.88
C SER A 471 -38.77 25.67 -2.20
N GLY A 472 -39.20 25.75 -3.47
CA GLY A 472 -40.51 25.31 -3.96
C GLY A 472 -40.58 23.83 -4.36
N ASP A 473 -39.45 23.24 -4.78
CA ASP A 473 -39.32 21.84 -5.27
C ASP A 473 -39.56 20.76 -4.18
N ASN A 474 -40.03 21.21 -3.02
CA ASN A 474 -40.30 20.47 -1.79
C ASN A 474 -41.32 19.31 -1.92
N GLN A 475 -41.87 18.96 -3.09
CA GLN A 475 -42.67 17.74 -3.22
C GLN A 475 -41.82 16.47 -3.06
N LEU A 476 -40.59 16.45 -3.57
CA LEU A 476 -39.61 15.36 -3.35
C LEU A 476 -39.08 15.29 -1.90
N VAL A 477 -39.45 16.26 -1.05
CA VAL A 477 -38.98 16.37 0.35
C VAL A 477 -40.14 16.41 1.36
N ARG A 478 -41.39 16.49 0.89
CA ARG A 478 -42.58 16.74 1.73
C ARG A 478 -42.96 15.62 2.71
N ARG A 479 -42.29 14.46 2.65
CA ARG A 479 -42.51 13.33 3.57
C ARG A 479 -41.67 13.33 4.85
N GLN A 480 -40.67 14.21 5.02
CA GLN A 480 -39.86 14.26 6.25
C GLN A 480 -39.77 15.68 6.84
N THR A 481 -40.07 15.77 8.14
CA THR A 481 -40.54 17.01 8.79
C THR A 481 -39.51 18.15 8.84
N THR A 482 -40.06 19.37 8.83
CA THR A 482 -39.39 20.69 8.72
C THR A 482 -38.26 20.96 9.73
N ARG A 483 -38.11 20.11 10.76
CA ARG A 483 -37.04 20.19 11.77
C ARG A 483 -35.72 19.62 11.24
N GLN A 484 -35.76 18.58 10.41
CA GLN A 484 -34.57 17.92 9.84
C GLN A 484 -33.91 18.74 8.71
N GLN A 485 -34.69 19.50 7.94
CA GLN A 485 -34.15 20.39 6.89
C GLN A 485 -33.21 21.48 7.47
N ARG A 486 -33.60 22.10 8.59
CA ARG A 486 -32.76 23.07 9.30
C ARG A 486 -31.48 22.43 9.87
N ALA A 487 -31.53 21.15 10.24
CA ALA A 487 -30.34 20.37 10.57
C ALA A 487 -29.45 20.14 9.33
N ARG A 488 -29.98 19.70 8.18
CA ARG A 488 -29.19 19.44 6.95
C ARG A 488 -28.47 20.67 6.39
N VAL A 489 -29.08 21.86 6.41
CA VAL A 489 -28.39 23.11 5.98
C VAL A 489 -27.32 23.54 6.99
N ARG A 490 -27.54 23.33 8.29
CA ARG A 490 -26.47 23.44 9.30
C ARG A 490 -25.38 22.40 9.07
N TYR A 491 -25.75 21.19 8.63
CA TYR A 491 -24.82 20.08 8.35
C TYR A 491 -23.88 20.40 7.19
N MET A 492 -24.38 21.00 6.10
CA MET A 492 -23.52 21.53 5.03
C MET A 492 -22.54 22.59 5.53
N LYS A 493 -23.01 23.58 6.29
CA LYS A 493 -22.14 24.62 6.88
C LYS A 493 -21.16 24.03 7.90
N PHE A 494 -21.54 22.98 8.62
CA PHE A 494 -20.70 22.30 9.60
C PHE A 494 -19.67 21.37 8.96
N TYR A 495 -19.99 20.69 7.86
CA TYR A 495 -19.04 19.87 7.10
C TYR A 495 -18.03 20.75 6.36
N ALA A 496 -18.47 21.88 5.78
CA ALA A 496 -17.58 22.93 5.28
C ALA A 496 -16.66 23.49 6.38
N PHE A 497 -17.21 23.75 7.58
CA PHE A 497 -16.42 24.11 8.75
C PHE A 497 -15.45 22.99 9.15
N TYR A 498 -15.84 21.72 9.10
CA TYR A 498 -15.01 20.56 9.43
C TYR A 498 -13.83 20.40 8.48
N CYS A 499 -14.02 20.51 7.15
CA CYS A 499 -12.93 20.57 6.17
C CYS A 499 -11.99 21.76 6.41
N THR A 500 -12.52 22.89 6.88
CA THR A 500 -11.72 24.08 7.24
C THR A 500 -10.99 23.90 8.58
N LEU A 501 -11.57 23.14 9.52
CA LEU A 501 -11.08 22.90 10.87
C LEU A 501 -9.99 21.81 10.87
N LEU A 502 -10.14 20.76 10.06
CA LEU A 502 -9.12 19.76 9.77
C LEU A 502 -7.78 20.41 9.38
N LYS A 503 -7.84 21.49 8.59
CA LYS A 503 -6.68 22.28 8.16
C LYS A 503 -6.02 23.13 9.26
N LYS A 504 -6.63 23.27 10.45
CA LYS A 504 -6.14 24.13 11.55
C LYS A 504 -6.02 23.45 12.92
N THR A 505 -6.72 22.35 13.20
CA THR A 505 -6.75 21.76 14.55
C THR A 505 -6.09 20.39 14.66
N PHE A 506 -5.91 19.63 13.57
CA PHE A 506 -5.37 18.28 13.67
C PHE A 506 -3.89 18.23 14.09
N LEU A 507 -3.18 19.35 13.99
CA LEU A 507 -1.82 19.56 14.50
C LEU A 507 -1.71 19.73 16.03
N ARG A 508 -2.81 19.65 16.81
CA ARG A 508 -2.76 19.67 18.28
C ARG A 508 -3.69 18.66 18.94
N LYS A 509 -3.11 17.71 19.68
CA LYS A 509 -3.81 16.74 20.56
C LYS A 509 -4.83 17.45 21.49
N LYS A 510 -6.13 17.32 21.23
CA LYS A 510 -7.20 17.30 22.26
C LYS A 510 -8.56 16.85 21.71
N ILE A 511 -8.99 15.66 22.15
CA ILE A 511 -10.27 15.00 21.82
C ILE A 511 -11.52 15.72 22.42
N GLN A 512 -11.34 16.83 23.14
CA GLN A 512 -12.41 17.54 23.88
C GLN A 512 -12.95 18.81 23.17
N SER A 513 -12.66 19.01 21.88
CA SER A 513 -12.98 20.27 21.19
C SER A 513 -14.49 20.58 21.17
N LYS A 514 -14.84 21.87 21.28
CA LYS A 514 -16.23 22.34 21.31
C LYS A 514 -17.00 22.02 20.01
N GLY A 515 -16.29 21.87 18.89
CA GLY A 515 -16.85 21.45 17.61
C GLY A 515 -17.36 20.01 17.61
N PHE A 516 -16.63 19.07 18.22
CA PHE A 516 -17.05 17.67 18.26
C PHE A 516 -18.32 17.44 19.11
N ARG A 517 -18.49 18.20 20.21
CA ARG A 517 -19.76 18.24 20.94
C ARG A 517 -20.90 18.81 20.10
N LEU A 518 -20.65 19.89 19.37
CA LEU A 518 -21.63 20.48 18.46
C LEU A 518 -22.04 19.53 17.32
N TRP A 519 -21.13 18.66 16.87
CA TRP A 519 -21.40 17.62 15.88
C TRP A 519 -22.43 16.59 16.40
N ASN A 520 -22.21 16.03 17.59
CA ASN A 520 -23.17 15.13 18.24
C ASN A 520 -24.53 15.82 18.52
N GLU A 521 -24.53 17.04 19.06
CA GLU A 521 -25.74 17.79 19.40
C GLU A 521 -26.56 18.23 18.17
N THR A 522 -25.92 18.59 17.05
CA THR A 522 -26.62 19.06 15.84
C THR A 522 -27.27 17.92 15.05
N LEU A 523 -26.78 16.69 15.23
CA LEU A 523 -27.18 15.53 14.46
C LEU A 523 -28.39 14.78 14.99
N ASN A 524 -28.56 14.76 16.32
CA ASN A 524 -29.50 13.85 17.00
C ASN A 524 -29.31 12.38 16.57
N VAL A 525 -28.06 12.01 16.23
CA VAL A 525 -27.64 10.62 15.96
C VAL A 525 -27.74 9.86 17.27
N PRO A 526 -28.39 8.69 17.32
CA PRO A 526 -28.36 7.85 18.51
C PRO A 526 -26.90 7.52 18.81
N ALA A 527 -26.46 7.82 20.04
CA ALA A 527 -25.04 7.96 20.39
C ALA A 527 -24.20 6.71 20.05
N LEU A 528 -23.66 6.67 18.83
CA LEU A 528 -22.46 5.91 18.49
C LEU A 528 -21.36 6.46 19.39
N ARG A 529 -20.97 5.68 20.40
CA ARG A 529 -19.94 6.06 21.37
C ARG A 529 -18.68 6.50 20.62
N ASP A 530 -17.99 7.51 21.14
CA ASP A 530 -16.86 8.17 20.48
C ASP A 530 -15.79 7.16 19.96
N ASP A 531 -15.63 6.03 20.65
CA ASP A 531 -14.76 4.91 20.27
C ASP A 531 -15.10 4.24 18.92
N SER A 532 -16.38 4.11 18.55
CA SER A 532 -16.79 3.33 17.36
C SER A 532 -16.57 4.09 16.07
N LEU A 533 -16.79 5.41 16.10
CA LEU A 533 -16.53 6.29 14.95
C LEU A 533 -15.03 6.48 14.74
N TYR A 534 -14.24 6.60 15.82
CA TYR A 534 -12.79 6.59 15.74
C TYR A 534 -12.27 5.26 15.15
N GLY A 535 -12.80 4.12 15.60
CA GLY A 535 -12.48 2.80 15.04
C GLY A 535 -12.85 2.64 13.56
N ILE A 536 -13.95 3.24 13.10
CA ILE A 536 -14.31 3.32 11.67
C ILE A 536 -13.24 4.11 10.91
N TYR A 537 -12.90 5.33 11.33
CA TYR A 537 -11.89 6.15 10.65
C TYR A 537 -10.50 5.48 10.63
N GLN A 538 -10.10 4.84 11.73
CA GLN A 538 -8.88 4.02 11.77
C GLN A 538 -8.93 2.88 10.75
N SER A 539 -10.06 2.16 10.67
CA SER A 539 -10.23 1.05 9.72
C SER A 539 -10.19 1.51 8.26
N MET A 540 -10.79 2.67 7.94
CA MET A 540 -10.68 3.27 6.60
C MET A 540 -9.22 3.62 6.26
N GLY A 541 -8.48 4.19 7.22
CA GLY A 541 -7.05 4.49 7.06
C GLY A 541 -6.20 3.23 6.88
N HIS A 542 -6.48 2.17 7.66
CA HIS A 542 -5.81 0.87 7.51
C HIS A 542 -6.02 0.29 6.12
N VAL A 543 -7.27 0.13 5.65
CA VAL A 543 -7.57 -0.43 4.32
C VAL A 543 -6.95 0.42 3.19
N THR A 544 -6.93 1.74 3.34
CA THR A 544 -6.27 2.66 2.38
C THR A 544 -4.74 2.45 2.36
N SER A 545 -4.11 2.35 3.52
CA SER A 545 -2.65 2.11 3.64
C SER A 545 -2.25 0.71 3.19
N GLU A 546 -3.08 -0.29 3.51
CA GLU A 546 -2.94 -1.68 3.10
C GLU A 546 -2.98 -1.77 1.56
N PHE A 547 -3.97 -1.14 0.91
CA PHE A 547 -4.07 -1.07 -0.55
C PHE A 547 -2.81 -0.46 -1.19
N LEU A 548 -2.37 0.70 -0.70
CA LEU A 548 -1.16 1.36 -1.18
C LEU A 548 0.10 0.50 -1.01
N SER A 549 0.25 -0.14 0.15
CA SER A 549 1.43 -0.96 0.46
C SER A 549 1.45 -2.26 -0.35
N LYS A 550 0.30 -2.89 -0.56
CA LYS A 550 0.14 -4.09 -1.39
C LYS A 550 0.37 -3.77 -2.87
N GLY A 551 -0.18 -2.65 -3.36
CA GLY A 551 0.03 -2.17 -4.73
C GLY A 551 1.49 -1.88 -5.05
N ARG A 552 2.19 -1.13 -4.18
CA ARG A 552 3.63 -0.84 -4.33
C ARG A 552 4.54 -2.06 -4.17
N ARG A 553 4.11 -3.07 -3.41
CA ARG A 553 4.84 -4.34 -3.26
C ARG A 553 4.67 -5.22 -4.49
N TYR A 554 3.47 -5.25 -5.07
CA TYR A 554 3.18 -5.97 -6.31
C TYR A 554 3.88 -5.32 -7.51
N ASP A 555 3.78 -4.00 -7.67
CA ASP A 555 4.42 -3.25 -8.73
C ASP A 555 5.27 -2.09 -8.15
N PRO A 556 6.60 -2.27 -8.04
CA PRO A 556 7.49 -1.21 -7.56
C PRO A 556 7.74 -0.06 -8.57
N THR A 557 7.08 -0.07 -9.73
CA THR A 557 7.20 0.96 -10.79
C THR A 557 5.96 1.85 -10.93
N ILE A 558 4.80 1.40 -10.45
CA ILE A 558 3.54 2.17 -10.48
C ILE A 558 3.68 3.52 -9.75
N SER A 559 3.13 4.58 -10.34
CA SER A 559 3.14 5.92 -9.76
C SER A 559 2.22 6.04 -8.55
N PHE A 560 2.37 7.12 -7.79
CA PHE A 560 1.44 7.43 -6.71
C PHE A 560 0.08 7.86 -7.25
N GLU A 561 0.08 8.51 -8.41
CA GLU A 561 -1.08 9.05 -9.12
C GLU A 561 -2.00 7.93 -9.63
N GLU A 562 -1.43 6.88 -10.25
CA GLU A 562 -2.17 5.68 -10.68
C GLU A 562 -2.76 4.92 -9.49
N LEU A 563 -1.96 4.70 -8.43
CA LEU A 563 -2.45 4.07 -7.19
C LEU A 563 -3.52 4.91 -6.49
N PHE A 564 -3.44 6.24 -6.56
CA PHE A 564 -4.47 7.12 -6.02
C PHE A 564 -5.76 7.06 -6.85
N LYS A 565 -5.66 7.07 -8.19
CA LYS A 565 -6.79 6.90 -9.11
C LYS A 565 -7.53 5.58 -8.83
N ALA A 566 -6.78 4.48 -8.74
CA ALA A 566 -7.28 3.16 -8.37
C ALA A 566 -7.90 3.14 -6.95
N GLY A 567 -7.29 3.83 -6.00
CA GLY A 567 -7.76 3.92 -4.61
C GLY A 567 -9.10 4.63 -4.42
N ARG A 568 -9.59 5.42 -5.39
CA ARG A 568 -10.90 6.11 -5.30
C ARG A 568 -12.05 5.12 -5.21
N THR A 569 -12.03 4.05 -6.01
CA THR A 569 -13.08 3.01 -5.99
C THR A 569 -13.01 2.15 -4.72
N VAL A 570 -11.82 1.98 -4.12
CA VAL A 570 -11.68 1.33 -2.79
C VAL A 570 -12.47 2.09 -1.72
N TRP A 571 -12.48 3.43 -1.74
CA TRP A 571 -13.27 4.23 -0.80
C TRP A 571 -14.78 4.05 -0.97
N PHE A 572 -15.26 3.88 -2.21
CA PHE A 572 -16.63 3.47 -2.47
C PHE A 572 -16.92 2.09 -1.85
N MET A 573 -16.04 1.11 -2.08
CA MET A 573 -16.19 -0.26 -1.59
C MET A 573 -16.21 -0.32 -0.05
N ILE A 574 -15.34 0.43 0.62
CA ILE A 574 -15.38 0.67 2.07
C ILE A 574 -16.74 1.23 2.51
N ALA A 575 -17.23 2.28 1.83
CA ALA A 575 -18.51 2.88 2.20
C ALA A 575 -19.68 1.91 1.98
N PHE A 576 -19.64 1.06 0.95
CA PHE A 576 -20.64 0.03 0.71
C PHE A 576 -20.59 -1.09 1.78
N GLN A 577 -19.40 -1.56 2.16
CA GLN A 577 -19.21 -2.45 3.31
C GLN A 577 -19.84 -1.86 4.59
N MET A 578 -19.65 -0.56 4.87
CA MET A 578 -20.29 0.11 6.01
C MET A 578 -21.82 0.17 5.92
N GLN A 579 -22.37 0.39 4.72
CA GLN A 579 -23.82 0.42 4.50
C GLN A 579 -24.47 -0.96 4.72
N LEU A 580 -23.75 -2.01 4.35
CA LEU A 580 -24.15 -3.41 4.54
C LEU A 580 -23.79 -3.95 5.93
N ASN A 581 -23.15 -3.12 6.78
CA ASN A 581 -22.63 -3.53 8.09
C ASN A 581 -21.69 -4.76 8.02
N ILE A 582 -20.94 -4.86 6.92
CA ILE A 582 -19.88 -5.85 6.68
C ILE A 582 -18.56 -5.30 7.28
N PRO A 583 -17.72 -6.15 7.89
CA PRO A 583 -16.43 -5.70 8.41
C PRO A 583 -15.53 -5.10 7.34
N LEU A 584 -14.97 -3.92 7.63
CA LEU A 584 -13.97 -3.28 6.78
C LEU A 584 -12.71 -4.16 6.67
N ALA A 585 -12.30 -4.44 5.43
CA ALA A 585 -11.11 -5.21 5.08
C ALA A 585 -10.76 -4.97 3.60
N LEU A 586 -9.46 -5.00 3.28
CA LEU A 586 -8.99 -5.19 1.91
C LEU A 586 -9.02 -6.68 1.59
N THR A 587 -10.01 -7.14 0.84
CA THR A 587 -10.02 -8.52 0.30
C THR A 587 -9.12 -8.61 -0.94
N ASP A 588 -8.77 -9.82 -1.38
CA ASP A 588 -7.98 -10.00 -2.60
C ASP A 588 -8.76 -9.52 -3.83
N SER A 589 -10.06 -9.77 -3.88
CA SER A 589 -11.00 -9.27 -4.89
C SER A 589 -11.13 -7.74 -4.94
N ILE A 590 -11.19 -7.06 -3.78
CA ILE A 590 -11.14 -5.58 -3.73
C ILE A 590 -9.79 -5.10 -4.28
N PHE A 591 -8.68 -5.71 -3.85
CA PHE A 591 -7.35 -5.34 -4.33
C PHE A 591 -7.22 -5.52 -5.86
N GLY A 592 -7.51 -6.73 -6.37
CA GLY A 592 -7.38 -7.10 -7.77
C GLY A 592 -8.21 -6.20 -8.68
N TYR A 593 -9.51 -6.01 -8.37
CA TYR A 593 -10.38 -5.17 -9.18
C TYR A 593 -9.92 -3.72 -9.28
N ASN A 594 -9.49 -3.11 -8.16
CA ASN A 594 -9.03 -1.73 -8.18
C ASN A 594 -7.65 -1.59 -8.85
N MET A 595 -6.82 -2.62 -8.79
CA MET A 595 -5.55 -2.69 -9.52
C MET A 595 -5.68 -3.08 -11.00
N LEU A 596 -6.88 -3.39 -11.52
CA LEU A 596 -7.07 -3.52 -12.97
C LEU A 596 -6.89 -2.17 -13.67
N TYR A 597 -7.47 -1.09 -13.15
CA TYR A 597 -7.50 0.22 -13.81
C TYR A 597 -6.11 0.71 -14.30
N PRO A 598 -5.02 0.73 -13.48
CA PRO A 598 -3.69 1.13 -13.95
C PRO A 598 -3.12 0.29 -15.10
N TYR A 599 -3.61 -0.94 -15.30
CA TYR A 599 -3.14 -1.83 -16.36
C TYR A 599 -4.10 -1.89 -17.56
N THR A 600 -5.41 -1.72 -17.34
CA THR A 600 -6.42 -1.70 -18.40
C THR A 600 -6.53 -0.35 -19.09
N ASP A 601 -6.52 0.76 -18.34
CA ASP A 601 -6.80 2.09 -18.85
C ASP A 601 -5.83 2.46 -20.00
N ASP A 602 -4.53 2.20 -19.85
CA ASP A 602 -3.55 2.45 -20.92
C ASP A 602 -3.84 1.65 -22.20
N LEU A 603 -4.29 0.39 -22.09
CA LEU A 603 -4.60 -0.44 -23.27
C LEU A 603 -5.89 0.03 -23.96
N VAL A 604 -6.84 0.53 -23.17
CA VAL A 604 -8.17 0.96 -23.64
C VAL A 604 -8.15 2.39 -24.19
N ASP A 605 -7.55 3.33 -23.47
CA ASP A 605 -7.66 4.77 -23.71
C ASP A 605 -6.47 5.35 -24.49
N SER A 606 -5.24 4.79 -24.38
CA SER A 606 -4.07 5.37 -25.05
C SER A 606 -4.23 5.45 -26.57
N ASN A 607 -3.84 6.57 -27.15
CA ASN A 607 -3.84 6.81 -28.59
C ASN A 607 -2.69 6.10 -29.34
N ASP A 608 -1.70 5.58 -28.60
CA ASP A 608 -0.52 4.91 -29.14
C ASP A 608 -0.74 3.40 -29.35
N ILE A 609 -1.82 2.84 -28.79
CA ILE A 609 -2.20 1.42 -28.93
C ILE A 609 -3.02 1.22 -30.20
N SER A 610 -2.63 0.24 -31.03
CA SER A 610 -3.26 -0.02 -32.32
C SER A 610 -4.72 -0.48 -32.19
N ARG A 611 -5.54 -0.21 -33.21
CA ARG A 611 -6.95 -0.68 -33.26
C ARG A 611 -7.08 -2.20 -33.23
N GLU A 612 -6.08 -2.91 -33.73
CA GLU A 612 -6.00 -4.38 -33.70
C GLU A 612 -5.70 -4.86 -32.29
N SER A 613 -4.67 -4.31 -31.64
CA SER A 613 -4.32 -4.57 -30.24
C SER A 613 -5.51 -4.30 -29.30
N LYS A 614 -6.27 -3.21 -29.49
CA LYS A 614 -7.47 -2.94 -28.68
C LYS A 614 -8.57 -4.00 -28.88
N LYS A 615 -8.79 -4.48 -30.11
CA LYS A 615 -9.78 -5.53 -30.40
C LYS A 615 -9.37 -6.89 -29.85
N ASP A 616 -8.10 -7.27 -30.02
CA ASP A 616 -7.58 -8.52 -29.50
C ASP A 616 -7.57 -8.50 -27.96
N PHE A 617 -7.20 -7.37 -27.34
CA PHE A 617 -7.32 -7.20 -25.88
C PHE A 617 -8.78 -7.32 -25.42
N ALA A 618 -9.71 -6.66 -26.12
CA ALA A 618 -11.14 -6.73 -25.82
C ALA A 618 -11.61 -8.18 -25.76
N LYS A 619 -11.27 -8.97 -26.79
CA LYS A 619 -11.61 -10.39 -26.90
C LYS A 619 -10.93 -11.23 -25.81
N VAL A 620 -9.60 -11.21 -25.76
CA VAL A 620 -8.78 -12.06 -24.87
C VAL A 620 -9.12 -11.85 -23.40
N PHE A 621 -9.31 -10.60 -22.97
CA PHE A 621 -9.66 -10.30 -21.58
C PHE A 621 -11.13 -10.66 -21.26
N HIS A 622 -12.06 -10.48 -22.21
CA HIS A 622 -13.45 -10.92 -22.03
C HIS A 622 -13.56 -12.46 -21.92
N GLU A 623 -12.80 -13.20 -22.73
CA GLU A 623 -12.68 -14.65 -22.64
C GLU A 623 -12.07 -15.09 -21.30
N ARG A 624 -11.00 -14.44 -20.83
CA ARG A 624 -10.41 -14.69 -19.49
C ARG A 624 -11.39 -14.45 -18.35
N LEU A 625 -12.21 -13.42 -18.47
CA LEU A 625 -13.19 -13.05 -17.44
C LEU A 625 -14.34 -14.06 -17.38
N LEU A 626 -14.91 -14.47 -18.51
CA LEU A 626 -16.04 -15.42 -18.53
C LEU A 626 -15.61 -16.88 -18.33
N TYR A 627 -14.57 -17.35 -19.01
CA TYR A 627 -14.26 -18.80 -19.09
C TYR A 627 -13.19 -19.27 -18.09
N GLY A 628 -12.51 -18.36 -17.40
CA GLY A 628 -11.42 -18.71 -16.47
C GLY A 628 -10.09 -18.85 -17.18
N GLU A 629 -9.35 -19.92 -16.89
CA GLU A 629 -8.09 -20.22 -17.55
C GLU A 629 -8.31 -20.30 -19.07
N SER A 630 -7.88 -19.25 -19.78
CA SER A 630 -7.94 -19.21 -21.23
C SER A 630 -6.76 -19.98 -21.83
N THR A 631 -6.77 -20.22 -23.13
CA THR A 631 -5.59 -20.70 -23.88
C THR A 631 -4.35 -19.80 -23.70
N TYR A 632 -4.56 -18.59 -23.17
CA TYR A 632 -3.56 -17.56 -22.96
C TYR A 632 -3.12 -17.39 -21.49
N ASP A 633 -3.65 -18.16 -20.53
CA ASP A 633 -3.23 -18.06 -19.12
C ASP A 633 -1.86 -18.75 -18.91
N PRO A 634 -0.90 -18.15 -18.18
CA PRO A 634 0.38 -18.79 -17.90
C PRO A 634 0.20 -20.09 -17.10
N LYS A 635 0.95 -21.13 -17.48
CA LYS A 635 0.75 -22.54 -17.05
C LYS A 635 1.09 -22.83 -15.58
N VAL A 636 1.38 -21.81 -14.78
CA VAL A 636 1.81 -21.92 -13.39
C VAL A 636 0.80 -21.20 -12.49
N HIS A 637 0.33 -21.88 -11.45
CA HIS A 637 -0.49 -21.26 -10.41
C HIS A 637 0.31 -20.16 -9.69
N PHE A 638 -0.34 -19.04 -9.43
CA PHE A 638 0.27 -17.86 -8.79
C PHE A 638 0.80 -18.20 -7.38
N ASP A 639 2.12 -18.25 -7.22
CA ASP A 639 2.80 -18.53 -5.94
C ASP A 639 3.10 -17.27 -5.10
N GLY A 640 2.58 -16.12 -5.54
CA GLY A 640 2.91 -14.80 -5.01
C GLY A 640 3.98 -14.04 -5.83
N LYS A 641 4.50 -14.63 -6.92
CA LYS A 641 5.35 -13.94 -7.91
C LYS A 641 4.56 -13.61 -9.18
N GLN A 642 4.94 -12.52 -9.85
CA GLN A 642 4.38 -12.14 -11.14
C GLN A 642 4.63 -13.25 -12.18
N SER A 643 3.60 -13.59 -12.95
CA SER A 643 3.70 -14.65 -13.97
C SER A 643 4.67 -14.26 -15.11
N ASN A 644 5.19 -15.23 -15.87
CA ASN A 644 6.14 -14.98 -16.96
C ASN A 644 5.43 -14.62 -18.26
N ALA A 645 5.72 -13.45 -18.83
CA ALA A 645 5.09 -12.96 -20.06
C ALA A 645 5.41 -13.84 -21.29
N ASN A 646 6.54 -14.54 -21.30
CA ASN A 646 6.94 -15.44 -22.39
C ASN A 646 6.12 -16.75 -22.45
N GLU A 647 5.23 -16.99 -21.48
CA GLU A 647 4.38 -18.18 -21.42
C GLU A 647 2.96 -17.94 -21.96
N LEU A 648 2.64 -16.70 -22.36
CA LEU A 648 1.35 -16.31 -22.93
C LEU A 648 1.35 -16.53 -24.47
N ASP A 649 0.42 -17.33 -24.99
CA ASP A 649 0.25 -17.56 -26.44
C ASP A 649 -0.52 -16.42 -27.15
N LEU A 650 -0.15 -15.16 -26.90
CA LEU A 650 -0.94 -14.00 -27.30
C LEU A 650 -0.97 -13.77 -28.82
N PRO A 651 -2.10 -13.24 -29.36
CA PRO A 651 -2.13 -12.61 -30.67
C PRO A 651 -0.96 -11.65 -30.90
N ILE A 652 -0.43 -11.62 -32.13
CA ILE A 652 0.77 -10.84 -32.50
C ILE A 652 0.64 -9.37 -32.10
N SER A 653 -0.57 -8.79 -32.23
CA SER A 653 -0.88 -7.40 -31.86
C SER A 653 -0.73 -7.09 -30.36
N LEU A 654 -0.73 -8.11 -29.49
CA LEU A 654 -0.63 -8.01 -28.04
C LEU A 654 0.73 -8.43 -27.47
N GLN A 655 1.58 -9.08 -28.25
CA GLN A 655 2.93 -9.48 -27.81
C GLN A 655 3.76 -8.30 -27.26
N PRO A 656 3.73 -7.07 -27.83
CA PRO A 656 4.39 -5.89 -27.25
C PRO A 656 3.84 -5.45 -25.87
N HIS A 657 2.76 -6.05 -25.39
CA HIS A 657 2.06 -5.72 -24.15
C HIS A 657 1.96 -6.90 -23.19
N ALA A 658 2.65 -8.03 -23.47
CA ALA A 658 2.54 -9.27 -22.72
C ALA A 658 2.75 -9.11 -21.19
N ASP A 659 3.76 -8.34 -20.76
CA ASP A 659 4.02 -8.02 -19.34
C ASP A 659 2.82 -7.36 -18.64
N ARG A 660 2.03 -6.57 -19.37
CA ARG A 660 0.83 -5.89 -18.85
C ARG A 660 -0.38 -6.83 -18.85
N ILE A 661 -0.50 -7.69 -19.86
CA ILE A 661 -1.53 -8.76 -19.87
C ILE A 661 -1.34 -9.73 -18.71
N VAL A 662 -0.08 -10.10 -18.37
CA VAL A 662 0.23 -10.85 -17.14
C VAL A 662 -0.38 -10.16 -15.92
N LYS A 663 -0.10 -8.86 -15.71
CA LYS A 663 -0.57 -8.14 -14.52
C LYS A 663 -2.09 -8.12 -14.44
N ILE A 664 -2.77 -7.96 -15.57
CA ILE A 664 -4.24 -8.02 -15.67
C ILE A 664 -4.76 -9.42 -15.28
N PHE A 665 -4.12 -10.50 -15.75
CA PHE A 665 -4.53 -11.86 -15.41
C PHE A 665 -4.23 -12.21 -13.95
N ASP A 666 -3.09 -11.79 -13.41
CA ASP A 666 -2.77 -11.90 -11.98
C ASP A 666 -3.81 -11.15 -11.12
N MET A 667 -4.34 -10.00 -11.56
CA MET A 667 -5.44 -9.31 -10.86
C MET A 667 -6.76 -10.09 -10.91
N VAL A 668 -7.04 -10.85 -11.97
CA VAL A 668 -8.18 -11.78 -12.01
C VAL A 668 -7.94 -12.96 -11.06
N LYS A 669 -6.70 -13.47 -10.95
CA LYS A 669 -6.34 -14.52 -9.98
C LYS A 669 -6.55 -14.06 -8.53
N PHE A 670 -6.26 -12.80 -8.19
CA PHE A 670 -6.64 -12.23 -6.90
C PHE A 670 -8.17 -12.22 -6.66
N ILE A 671 -8.99 -12.04 -7.68
CA ILE A 671 -10.46 -12.14 -7.54
C ILE A 671 -10.88 -13.61 -7.35
N GLU A 672 -10.23 -14.54 -8.05
CA GLU A 672 -10.45 -15.99 -7.96
C GLU A 672 -10.13 -16.58 -6.57
N ASN A 673 -9.23 -15.94 -5.80
CA ASN A 673 -8.94 -16.33 -4.41
C ASN A 673 -10.16 -16.19 -3.46
N ASP A 674 -10.98 -15.15 -3.65
CA ASP A 674 -12.18 -14.92 -2.84
C ASP A 674 -13.43 -15.59 -3.43
N TRP A 675 -13.52 -15.66 -4.76
CA TRP A 675 -14.73 -16.05 -5.49
C TRP A 675 -14.45 -17.20 -6.46
N VAL A 676 -14.60 -18.43 -5.99
CA VAL A 676 -14.40 -19.64 -6.83
C VAL A 676 -15.33 -19.62 -8.05
N ARG A 677 -14.79 -19.95 -9.23
CA ARG A 677 -15.55 -19.99 -10.49
C ARG A 677 -16.60 -21.10 -10.53
N GLY A 678 -17.67 -20.86 -11.29
CA GLY A 678 -18.76 -21.80 -11.48
C GLY A 678 -19.76 -21.82 -10.34
N GLY A 679 -20.99 -22.24 -10.65
CA GLY A 679 -22.07 -22.34 -9.67
C GLY A 679 -22.55 -20.96 -9.20
N GLU A 680 -22.34 -20.64 -7.93
CA GLU A 680 -23.05 -19.53 -7.28
C GLU A 680 -22.44 -18.13 -7.42
N TYR A 681 -21.18 -18.04 -7.85
CA TYR A 681 -20.45 -16.76 -7.97
C TYR A 681 -20.26 -16.29 -9.43
N GLU A 682 -20.91 -16.94 -10.39
CA GLU A 682 -20.80 -16.60 -11.81
C GLU A 682 -21.19 -15.13 -12.11
N GLY A 683 -22.09 -14.56 -11.31
CA GLY A 683 -22.46 -13.14 -11.37
C GLY A 683 -21.29 -12.18 -11.13
N VAL A 684 -20.26 -12.58 -10.37
CA VAL A 684 -19.01 -11.81 -10.21
C VAL A 684 -18.31 -11.68 -11.56
N TYR A 685 -18.10 -12.82 -12.24
CA TYR A 685 -17.41 -12.89 -13.53
C TYR A 685 -18.19 -12.25 -14.67
N MET A 686 -19.52 -12.46 -14.72
CA MET A 686 -20.40 -11.72 -15.62
C MET A 686 -20.30 -10.21 -15.38
N SER A 687 -20.33 -9.75 -14.13
CA SER A 687 -20.24 -8.31 -13.83
C SER A 687 -18.91 -7.69 -14.28
N LEU A 688 -17.78 -8.39 -14.07
CA LEU A 688 -16.46 -7.97 -14.55
C LEU A 688 -16.39 -7.92 -16.08
N ALA A 689 -16.90 -8.95 -16.76
CA ALA A 689 -16.99 -8.97 -18.22
C ALA A 689 -17.84 -7.81 -18.76
N THR A 690 -18.90 -7.41 -18.03
CA THR A 690 -19.77 -6.30 -18.46
C THR A 690 -19.16 -4.92 -18.23
N ILE A 691 -18.36 -4.68 -17.18
CA ILE A 691 -17.61 -3.41 -17.05
C ILE A 691 -16.51 -3.32 -18.11
N HIS A 692 -15.79 -4.41 -18.40
CA HIS A 692 -14.82 -4.45 -19.51
C HIS A 692 -15.50 -4.16 -20.86
N GLU A 693 -16.64 -4.78 -21.16
CA GLU A 693 -17.43 -4.46 -22.37
C GLU A 693 -17.85 -2.97 -22.40
N SER A 694 -18.29 -2.42 -21.26
CA SER A 694 -18.72 -1.02 -21.16
C SER A 694 -17.55 -0.03 -21.33
N GLN A 695 -16.35 -0.37 -20.81
CA GLN A 695 -15.11 0.37 -21.06
C GLN A 695 -14.76 0.36 -22.56
N MET A 696 -14.84 -0.80 -23.21
CA MET A 696 -14.54 -0.92 -24.65
C MET A 696 -15.56 -0.16 -25.51
N LYS A 697 -16.85 -0.19 -25.16
CA LYS A 697 -17.89 0.65 -25.78
C LYS A 697 -17.61 2.15 -25.59
N SER A 698 -17.04 2.57 -24.45
CA SER A 698 -16.72 3.98 -24.19
C SER A 698 -15.66 4.60 -25.09
N THR A 699 -14.86 3.79 -25.80
CA THR A 699 -13.95 4.31 -26.84
C THR A 699 -14.69 5.03 -28.00
N LEU A 700 -16.00 4.80 -28.17
CA LEU A 700 -16.86 5.57 -29.08
C LEU A 700 -17.00 7.04 -28.68
N GLN A 701 -16.88 7.37 -27.39
CA GLN A 701 -16.82 8.76 -26.89
C GLN A 701 -15.46 9.42 -27.19
N HIS A 702 -14.42 8.63 -27.52
CA HIS A 702 -13.07 9.07 -27.84
C HIS A 702 -12.78 9.06 -29.36
N ALA A 703 -13.80 8.88 -30.20
CA ALA A 703 -13.66 8.76 -31.66
C ALA A 703 -12.97 10.00 -32.28
N ARG A 704 -11.95 9.76 -33.12
CA ARG A 704 -11.17 10.83 -33.74
C ARG A 704 -12.02 11.55 -34.80
N ILE A 705 -11.61 12.77 -35.16
CA ILE A 705 -12.25 13.54 -36.25
C ILE A 705 -12.27 12.73 -37.56
N GLU A 706 -11.21 11.95 -37.79
CA GLU A 706 -11.03 11.03 -38.93
C GLU A 706 -12.03 9.87 -38.98
N ASP A 707 -12.63 9.47 -37.84
CA ASP A 707 -13.56 8.35 -37.78
C ASP A 707 -14.96 8.71 -38.32
N ASN A 708 -15.21 9.99 -38.61
CA ASN A 708 -16.49 10.54 -39.09
C ASN A 708 -17.71 10.12 -38.25
N TYR A 709 -17.47 9.76 -36.98
CA TYR A 709 -18.47 9.34 -36.02
C TYR A 709 -18.84 10.51 -35.11
N ALA A 710 -20.14 10.76 -34.96
CA ALA A 710 -20.67 11.77 -34.07
C ALA A 710 -21.82 11.17 -33.24
N PRO A 711 -21.56 10.72 -32.00
CA PRO A 711 -22.63 10.19 -31.17
C PRO A 711 -23.62 11.29 -30.81
N THR A 712 -24.90 10.94 -30.71
CA THR A 712 -25.93 11.86 -30.19
C THR A 712 -25.76 12.05 -28.68
N MET A 713 -26.35 13.11 -28.12
CA MET A 713 -26.35 13.31 -26.66
C MET A 713 -26.92 12.09 -25.92
N GLU A 714 -28.01 11.49 -26.45
CA GLU A 714 -28.63 10.28 -25.90
C GLU A 714 -27.67 9.07 -25.91
N GLN A 715 -26.84 8.93 -26.94
CA GLN A 715 -25.81 7.88 -27.00
C GLN A 715 -24.68 8.12 -26.00
N VAL A 716 -24.26 9.38 -25.81
CA VAL A 716 -23.28 9.78 -24.78
C VAL A 716 -23.85 9.51 -23.37
N GLU A 717 -25.10 9.91 -23.12
CA GLU A 717 -25.82 9.66 -21.86
C GLU A 717 -25.94 8.16 -21.56
N GLN A 718 -26.31 7.34 -22.56
CA GLN A 718 -26.37 5.89 -22.44
C GLN A 718 -25.00 5.28 -22.11
N VAL A 719 -23.93 5.66 -22.82
CA VAL A 719 -22.60 5.07 -22.60
C VAL A 719 -22.04 5.45 -21.23
N SER A 720 -22.18 6.70 -20.78
CA SER A 720 -21.79 7.11 -19.42
C SER A 720 -22.62 6.38 -18.36
N ALA A 721 -23.92 6.18 -18.57
CA ALA A 721 -24.76 5.41 -17.65
C ALA A 721 -24.36 3.92 -17.59
N GLU A 722 -24.09 3.31 -18.74
CA GLU A 722 -23.64 1.92 -18.80
C GLU A 722 -22.27 1.73 -18.14
N LYS A 723 -21.28 2.58 -18.43
CA LYS A 723 -19.92 2.49 -17.86
C LYS A 723 -19.94 2.68 -16.34
N GLY A 724 -20.57 3.75 -15.86
CA GLY A 724 -20.66 4.06 -14.43
C GLY A 724 -21.42 2.97 -13.65
N GLY A 725 -22.58 2.56 -14.14
CA GLY A 725 -23.41 1.55 -13.48
C GLY A 725 -22.75 0.16 -13.42
N ALA A 726 -22.06 -0.25 -14.50
CA ALA A 726 -21.31 -1.51 -14.53
C ALA A 726 -20.21 -1.56 -13.46
N SER A 727 -19.48 -0.46 -13.27
CA SER A 727 -18.36 -0.42 -12.32
C SER A 727 -18.82 -0.64 -10.88
N LEU A 728 -19.90 0.02 -10.45
CA LEU A 728 -20.39 -0.17 -9.08
C LEU A 728 -21.15 -1.50 -8.89
N ILE A 729 -21.80 -2.04 -9.92
CA ILE A 729 -22.35 -3.40 -9.86
C ILE A 729 -21.22 -4.42 -9.65
N ALA A 730 -20.13 -4.34 -10.44
CA ALA A 730 -18.97 -5.20 -10.24
C ALA A 730 -18.39 -5.03 -8.83
N ALA A 731 -18.23 -3.79 -8.35
CA ALA A 731 -17.77 -3.52 -7.00
C ALA A 731 -18.67 -4.14 -5.91
N GLY A 732 -20.00 -4.13 -6.10
CA GLY A 732 -20.94 -4.77 -5.19
C GLY A 732 -20.85 -6.31 -5.20
N PHE A 733 -20.73 -6.92 -6.39
CA PHE A 733 -20.52 -8.36 -6.52
C PHE A 733 -19.21 -8.82 -5.86
N LEU A 734 -18.14 -8.03 -5.95
CA LEU A 734 -16.85 -8.34 -5.30
C LEU A 734 -16.90 -8.23 -3.76
N ILE A 735 -17.94 -7.62 -3.18
CA ILE A 735 -18.11 -7.47 -1.72
C ILE A 735 -19.04 -8.55 -1.13
N GLU A 736 -20.11 -8.92 -1.85
CA GLU A 736 -21.13 -9.85 -1.34
C GLU A 736 -21.22 -11.19 -2.11
N GLY A 737 -20.54 -11.33 -3.25
CA GLY A 737 -20.63 -12.48 -4.16
C GLY A 737 -21.95 -12.58 -4.95
N ARG A 738 -23.04 -12.02 -4.42
CA ARG A 738 -24.39 -11.97 -5.01
C ARG A 738 -25.08 -10.64 -4.69
N LEU A 739 -25.93 -10.16 -5.59
CA LEU A 739 -26.73 -8.96 -5.39
C LEU A 739 -28.23 -9.20 -5.65
N THR A 740 -29.10 -8.51 -4.90
CA THR A 740 -30.54 -8.44 -5.18
C THR A 740 -30.83 -7.41 -6.27
N ARG A 741 -32.04 -7.43 -6.84
CA ARG A 741 -32.49 -6.43 -7.81
C ARG A 741 -32.37 -5.01 -7.29
N ALA A 742 -32.78 -4.78 -6.04
CA ALA A 742 -32.69 -3.49 -5.37
C ALA A 742 -31.23 -3.02 -5.25
N LYS A 743 -30.32 -3.89 -4.80
CA LYS A 743 -28.89 -3.58 -4.69
C LYS A 743 -28.27 -3.24 -6.04
N MET A 744 -28.51 -4.03 -7.09
CA MET A 744 -28.01 -3.72 -8.44
C MET A 744 -28.55 -2.39 -8.98
N SER A 745 -29.85 -2.13 -8.80
CA SER A 745 -30.46 -0.87 -9.24
C SER A 745 -29.93 0.36 -8.48
N TYR A 746 -29.62 0.20 -7.18
CA TYR A 746 -28.97 1.23 -6.38
C TYR A 746 -27.54 1.52 -6.85
N LEU A 747 -26.77 0.48 -7.19
CA LEU A 747 -25.40 0.58 -7.69
C LEU A 747 -25.37 1.18 -9.11
N GLU A 748 -26.31 0.83 -9.99
CA GLU A 748 -26.50 1.47 -11.30
C GLU A 748 -26.76 2.97 -11.18
N TYR A 749 -27.73 3.37 -10.34
CA TYR A 749 -28.03 4.78 -10.06
C TYR A 749 -26.79 5.52 -9.54
N LEU A 750 -26.10 4.97 -8.53
CA LEU A 750 -24.96 5.63 -7.92
C LEU A 750 -23.74 5.67 -8.85
N GLY A 751 -23.59 4.66 -9.71
CA GLY A 751 -22.50 4.55 -10.67
C GLY A 751 -22.60 5.58 -11.78
N PHE A 752 -23.79 5.79 -12.35
CA PHE A 752 -24.00 6.88 -13.30
C PHE A 752 -23.74 8.25 -12.64
N GLY A 753 -24.24 8.48 -11.42
CA GLY A 753 -24.02 9.72 -10.69
C GLY A 753 -22.53 10.02 -10.40
N LEU A 754 -21.70 8.99 -10.21
CA LEU A 754 -20.25 9.14 -10.06
C LEU A 754 -19.54 9.33 -11.41
N GLN A 755 -19.93 8.62 -12.48
CA GLN A 755 -19.38 8.86 -13.82
C GLN A 755 -19.61 10.31 -14.27
N LEU A 756 -20.81 10.86 -14.05
CA LEU A 756 -21.10 12.27 -14.36
C LEU A 756 -20.32 13.27 -13.50
N LEU A 757 -19.90 12.86 -12.31
CA LEU A 757 -19.07 13.70 -11.45
C LEU A 757 -17.61 13.72 -11.95
N ASP A 758 -17.05 12.57 -12.31
CA ASP A 758 -15.74 12.48 -12.98
C ASP A 758 -15.74 13.30 -14.29
N ASP A 759 -16.73 13.06 -15.19
CA ASP A 759 -16.91 13.80 -16.45
C ASP A 759 -17.00 15.34 -16.24
N LEU A 760 -17.52 15.81 -15.10
CA LEU A 760 -17.56 17.24 -14.74
C LEU A 760 -16.25 17.75 -14.13
N GLN A 761 -15.51 16.92 -13.39
CA GLN A 761 -14.20 17.26 -12.87
C GLN A 761 -13.17 17.43 -14.00
N ASP A 762 -13.29 16.61 -15.05
CA ASP A 762 -12.27 16.47 -16.10
C ASP A 762 -12.61 17.18 -17.43
N VAL A 763 -13.71 17.96 -17.51
CA VAL A 763 -14.13 18.77 -18.68
C VAL A 763 -12.99 19.42 -19.47
N LYS A 764 -12.00 20.02 -18.78
CA LYS A 764 -10.87 20.70 -19.44
C LYS A 764 -9.88 19.75 -20.10
N GLU A 765 -9.73 18.55 -19.54
CA GLU A 765 -8.87 17.49 -20.06
C GLU A 765 -9.60 16.74 -21.19
N ASP A 766 -10.87 16.42 -21.01
CA ASP A 766 -11.72 15.84 -22.05
C ASP A 766 -11.83 16.73 -23.30
N MET A 767 -12.03 18.04 -23.14
CA MET A 767 -12.00 18.98 -24.26
C MET A 767 -10.65 19.00 -24.98
N LYS A 768 -9.54 18.89 -24.24
CA LYS A 768 -8.19 18.85 -24.82
C LYS A 768 -7.93 17.56 -25.60
N ASN A 769 -8.49 16.45 -25.13
CA ASN A 769 -8.35 15.12 -25.73
C ASN A 769 -9.47 14.81 -26.75
N ASN A 770 -10.38 15.75 -27.00
CA ASN A 770 -11.57 15.61 -27.87
C ASN A 770 -12.53 14.48 -27.44
N HIS A 771 -12.59 14.18 -26.14
CA HIS A 771 -13.54 13.23 -25.57
C HIS A 771 -14.94 13.84 -25.45
N ARG A 772 -15.97 13.04 -25.72
CA ARG A 772 -17.37 13.46 -25.74
C ARG A 772 -18.13 12.92 -24.52
N THR A 773 -18.15 13.71 -23.46
CA THR A 773 -19.00 13.53 -22.27
C THR A 773 -20.24 14.42 -22.39
N ILE A 774 -21.22 14.26 -21.47
CA ILE A 774 -22.41 15.14 -21.44
C ILE A 774 -21.99 16.62 -21.39
N PHE A 775 -20.95 16.94 -20.62
CA PHE A 775 -20.51 18.31 -20.41
C PHE A 775 -19.75 18.85 -21.62
N THR A 776 -18.81 18.10 -22.21
CA THR A 776 -18.08 18.57 -23.40
C THR A 776 -18.97 18.64 -24.65
N GLN A 777 -19.92 17.70 -24.82
CA GLN A 777 -20.91 17.77 -25.90
C GLN A 777 -21.87 18.96 -25.70
N THR A 778 -22.27 19.28 -24.47
CA THR A 778 -23.09 20.49 -24.18
C THR A 778 -22.36 21.77 -24.62
N LEU A 779 -21.05 21.84 -24.41
CA LEU A 779 -20.23 22.97 -24.86
C LEU A 779 -20.04 22.99 -26.39
N ALA A 780 -19.88 21.83 -27.02
CA ALA A 780 -19.80 21.71 -28.49
C ALA A 780 -21.11 22.15 -29.17
N ASP A 781 -22.27 21.90 -28.54
CA ASP A 781 -23.59 22.41 -28.94
C ASP A 781 -23.75 23.93 -28.73
N GLY A 782 -22.75 24.63 -28.19
CA GLY A 782 -22.78 26.08 -27.90
C GLY A 782 -23.61 26.48 -26.67
N LYS A 783 -23.94 25.53 -25.79
CA LYS A 783 -24.75 25.75 -24.57
C LYS A 783 -23.86 25.94 -23.34
N THR A 784 -24.41 26.49 -22.25
CA THR A 784 -23.72 26.58 -20.94
C THR A 784 -23.84 25.28 -20.16
N LEU A 785 -22.92 25.05 -19.20
CA LEU A 785 -22.97 23.90 -18.29
C LEU A 785 -24.05 24.02 -17.19
N ASP A 786 -24.84 25.08 -17.19
CA ASP A 786 -25.88 25.39 -16.19
C ASP A 786 -26.84 24.20 -16.00
N ALA A 787 -27.50 23.79 -17.09
CA ALA A 787 -28.49 22.71 -17.09
C ALA A 787 -27.94 21.33 -16.66
N PRO A 788 -26.85 20.78 -17.27
CA PRO A 788 -26.33 19.48 -16.85
C PRO A 788 -25.77 19.50 -15.42
N THR A 789 -25.17 20.61 -14.97
CA THR A 789 -24.69 20.74 -13.59
C THR A 789 -25.85 20.77 -12.59
N ALA A 790 -26.94 21.49 -12.90
CA ALA A 790 -28.14 21.50 -12.06
C ALA A 790 -28.82 20.13 -11.98
N ARG A 791 -28.94 19.43 -13.12
CA ARG A 791 -29.44 18.05 -13.16
C ARG A 791 -28.56 17.13 -12.31
N LEU A 792 -27.24 17.20 -12.42
CA LEU A 792 -26.31 16.39 -11.60
C LEU A 792 -26.48 16.68 -10.10
N ILE A 793 -26.58 17.95 -9.69
CA ILE A 793 -26.87 18.31 -8.29
C ILE A 793 -28.18 17.67 -7.83
N ARG A 794 -29.26 17.80 -8.61
CA ARG A 794 -30.56 17.17 -8.30
C ARG A 794 -30.47 15.65 -8.26
N TYR A 795 -29.66 15.04 -9.12
CA TYR A 795 -29.43 13.61 -9.19
C TYR A 795 -28.78 13.12 -7.89
N CYS A 796 -27.66 13.74 -7.47
CA CYS A 796 -27.01 13.47 -6.19
C CYS A 796 -27.91 13.72 -4.96
N TYR A 797 -28.94 14.56 -5.08
CA TYR A 797 -29.94 14.83 -4.04
C TYR A 797 -31.22 13.97 -4.12
N CYS A 798 -31.37 13.07 -5.10
CA CYS A 798 -32.65 12.45 -5.40
C CYS A 798 -33.08 11.36 -4.39
N ALA A 799 -33.84 11.77 -3.37
CA ALA A 799 -34.31 10.88 -2.30
C ALA A 799 -35.34 9.82 -2.75
N SER A 800 -36.06 10.03 -3.86
CA SER A 800 -37.15 9.13 -4.30
C SER A 800 -36.66 7.86 -5.00
N ALA A 801 -35.54 7.92 -5.71
CA ALA A 801 -34.84 6.72 -6.18
C ALA A 801 -34.31 5.92 -4.98
N TYR A 802 -33.72 6.62 -4.01
CA TYR A 802 -33.21 6.07 -2.76
C TYR A 802 -34.30 5.39 -1.89
N GLU A 803 -35.52 5.93 -1.81
CA GLU A 803 -36.59 5.35 -0.97
C GLU A 803 -36.98 3.92 -1.43
N LYS A 804 -36.93 3.64 -2.73
CA LYS A 804 -37.20 2.30 -3.30
C LYS A 804 -36.19 1.22 -2.89
N PHE A 805 -34.99 1.61 -2.45
CA PHE A 805 -33.94 0.70 -1.96
C PHE A 805 -33.85 0.72 -0.42
N SER A 806 -34.82 1.35 0.25
CA SER A 806 -34.78 1.56 1.70
C SER A 806 -35.63 0.59 2.51
N ASP A 807 -36.50 -0.20 1.86
CA ASP A 807 -37.32 -1.20 2.54
C ASP A 807 -36.53 -2.50 2.81
N ASP A 808 -35.75 -3.01 1.85
CA ASP A 808 -34.88 -4.21 2.00
C ASP A 808 -33.74 -3.99 3.01
N LEU A 809 -33.18 -2.77 3.07
CA LEU A 809 -32.07 -2.42 3.96
C LEU A 809 -32.52 -2.02 5.38
N ARG A 810 -33.75 -2.36 5.77
CA ARG A 810 -34.31 -2.11 7.10
C ARG A 810 -34.83 -3.41 7.71
N THR A 811 -34.10 -3.95 8.68
CA THR A 811 -34.66 -5.04 9.50
C THR A 811 -35.91 -4.54 10.22
N VAL A 812 -36.82 -5.46 10.56
CA VAL A 812 -38.04 -5.11 11.33
C VAL A 812 -37.71 -4.46 12.68
N SER A 813 -36.49 -4.64 13.20
CA SER A 813 -36.00 -3.99 14.42
C SER A 813 -35.63 -2.50 14.23
N ASP A 814 -35.17 -2.10 13.04
CA ASP A 814 -34.77 -0.72 12.71
C ASP A 814 -35.97 0.25 12.62
N ARG A 815 -37.21 -0.26 12.54
CA ARG A 815 -38.42 0.57 12.49
C ARG A 815 -38.75 1.25 13.83
N LYS A 816 -38.08 0.88 14.92
CA LYS A 816 -38.30 1.42 16.28
C LYS A 816 -37.13 2.20 16.88
N SER A 817 -35.94 2.12 16.30
CA SER A 817 -34.75 2.89 16.73
C SER A 817 -34.43 4.01 15.73
N GLY A 818 -33.51 4.91 16.11
CA GLY A 818 -33.20 6.11 15.33
C GLY A 818 -32.41 5.86 14.04
N VAL A 819 -31.87 6.93 13.48
CA VAL A 819 -31.05 6.94 12.26
C VAL A 819 -29.92 5.88 12.33
N THR A 820 -29.89 4.96 11.35
CA THR A 820 -28.88 3.89 11.25
C THR A 820 -27.57 4.34 10.61
N LEU A 821 -26.47 3.63 10.87
CA LEU A 821 -25.16 3.89 10.24
C LEU A 821 -25.25 3.85 8.71
N ALA A 822 -26.00 2.90 8.14
CA ALA A 822 -26.24 2.80 6.70
C ALA A 822 -26.95 4.03 6.13
N HIS A 823 -27.88 4.66 6.86
CA HIS A 823 -28.46 5.94 6.44
C HIS A 823 -27.43 7.07 6.51
N TYR A 824 -26.63 7.11 7.58
CA TYR A 824 -25.59 8.14 7.77
C TYR A 824 -24.54 8.11 6.65
N VAL A 825 -24.01 6.93 6.31
CA VAL A 825 -23.01 6.77 5.24
C VAL A 825 -23.59 7.19 3.89
N ARG A 826 -24.80 6.72 3.54
CA ARG A 826 -25.48 7.10 2.28
C ARG A 826 -25.67 8.60 2.14
N VAL A 827 -26.21 9.26 3.18
CA VAL A 827 -26.35 10.72 3.18
C VAL A 827 -24.99 11.40 3.07
N SER A 828 -23.97 10.91 3.79
CA SER A 828 -22.62 11.48 3.72
C SER A 828 -22.01 11.40 2.32
N MET A 829 -22.18 10.27 1.61
CA MET A 829 -21.75 10.11 0.22
C MET A 829 -22.47 11.08 -0.72
N MET A 830 -23.81 11.14 -0.66
CA MET A 830 -24.61 12.06 -1.49
C MET A 830 -24.19 13.52 -1.28
N MET A 831 -24.00 13.93 -0.02
CA MET A 831 -23.54 15.27 0.31
C MET A 831 -22.10 15.53 -0.15
N PHE A 832 -21.23 14.51 -0.09
CA PHE A 832 -19.85 14.61 -0.54
C PHE A 832 -19.75 14.77 -2.07
N SER A 833 -20.51 13.98 -2.84
CA SER A 833 -20.62 14.16 -4.30
C SER A 833 -21.04 15.57 -4.68
N VAL A 834 -22.01 16.17 -3.97
CA VAL A 834 -22.42 17.58 -4.20
C VAL A 834 -21.28 18.56 -3.90
N VAL A 835 -20.45 18.32 -2.88
CA VAL A 835 -19.26 19.16 -2.61
C VAL A 835 -18.24 19.06 -3.74
N LEU A 836 -18.06 17.89 -4.34
CA LEU A 836 -17.18 17.71 -5.51
C LEU A 836 -17.75 18.38 -6.78
N VAL A 837 -19.06 18.29 -7.02
CA VAL A 837 -19.73 19.07 -8.10
C VAL A 837 -19.49 20.58 -7.93
N LEU A 838 -19.61 21.08 -6.70
CA LEU A 838 -19.33 22.49 -6.38
C LEU A 838 -17.84 22.85 -6.54
N GLU A 839 -16.92 21.93 -6.23
CA GLU A 839 -15.48 22.11 -6.47
C GLU A 839 -15.20 22.25 -7.96
N ALA A 840 -15.67 21.31 -8.78
CA ALA A 840 -15.52 21.30 -10.23
C ALA A 840 -16.11 22.58 -10.85
N ALA A 841 -17.37 22.88 -10.54
CA ALA A 841 -18.04 24.09 -11.02
C ALA A 841 -17.28 25.38 -10.65
N SER A 842 -16.65 25.43 -9.47
CA SER A 842 -15.86 26.61 -9.04
C SER A 842 -14.66 26.94 -9.94
N ARG A 843 -14.18 25.96 -10.73
CA ARG A 843 -13.01 26.01 -11.65
C ARG A 843 -13.37 26.15 -13.13
N LEU A 844 -14.65 26.06 -13.47
CA LEU A 844 -15.22 26.09 -14.83
C LEU A 844 -16.05 27.37 -15.07
N LYS A 845 -15.71 28.48 -14.39
CA LYS A 845 -16.51 29.73 -14.36
C LYS A 845 -16.87 30.27 -15.75
N GLU A 846 -15.94 30.12 -16.69
CA GLU A 846 -16.04 30.52 -18.09
C GLU A 846 -17.11 29.75 -18.89
N HIS A 847 -17.57 28.60 -18.40
CA HIS A 847 -18.54 27.72 -19.05
C HIS A 847 -19.97 27.83 -18.49
N TYR A 848 -20.20 28.70 -17.50
CA TYR A 848 -21.50 28.95 -16.87
C TYR A 848 -22.04 30.35 -17.20
N SER A 849 -23.36 30.52 -17.17
CA SER A 849 -23.94 31.87 -17.19
C SER A 849 -23.57 32.64 -15.91
N ARG A 850 -23.52 33.98 -16.02
CA ARG A 850 -23.17 34.85 -14.89
C ARG A 850 -24.19 34.77 -13.76
N GLU A 851 -25.44 34.48 -14.08
CA GLU A 851 -26.56 34.36 -13.13
C GLU A 851 -26.48 33.03 -12.40
N PHE A 852 -26.42 31.91 -13.14
CA PHE A 852 -26.28 30.56 -12.58
C PHE A 852 -25.05 30.43 -11.67
N TYR A 853 -23.87 30.91 -12.13
CA TYR A 853 -22.65 30.82 -11.32
C TYR A 853 -22.74 31.62 -10.01
N ARG A 854 -23.46 32.75 -10.01
CA ARG A 854 -23.70 33.55 -8.80
C ARG A 854 -24.66 32.83 -7.85
N GLU A 855 -25.75 32.27 -8.37
CA GLU A 855 -26.72 31.51 -7.57
C GLU A 855 -26.06 30.27 -6.95
N LEU A 856 -25.39 29.45 -7.76
CA LEU A 856 -24.65 28.26 -7.31
C LEU A 856 -23.57 28.60 -6.27
N SER A 857 -22.80 29.68 -6.50
CA SER A 857 -21.82 30.15 -5.51
C SER A 857 -22.44 30.68 -4.22
N SER A 858 -23.72 31.08 -4.22
CA SER A 858 -24.44 31.52 -3.02
C SER A 858 -25.03 30.35 -2.21
N LEU A 859 -25.38 29.26 -2.90
CA LEU A 859 -25.84 28.00 -2.30
C LEU A 859 -24.68 27.17 -1.73
N SER A 860 -23.47 27.32 -2.28
CA SER A 860 -22.28 26.60 -1.82
C SER A 860 -21.94 26.86 -0.34
N PRO A 861 -21.73 25.82 0.49
CA PRO A 861 -21.33 26.00 1.88
C PRO A 861 -19.85 26.36 2.05
N ILE A 862 -19.04 26.18 1.00
CA ILE A 862 -17.62 26.61 0.93
C ILE A 862 -17.50 27.70 -0.12
N ALA A 863 -16.79 28.79 0.19
CA ALA A 863 -16.57 29.86 -0.78
C ALA A 863 -15.80 29.34 -2.01
N PHE A 864 -16.31 29.62 -3.22
CA PHE A 864 -15.70 29.18 -4.48
C PHE A 864 -14.23 29.59 -4.65
N ARG A 865 -13.80 30.70 -4.04
CA ARG A 865 -12.39 31.12 -3.99
C ARG A 865 -11.49 30.07 -3.34
N ASP A 866 -12.00 29.35 -2.35
CA ASP A 866 -11.22 28.44 -1.52
C ASP A 866 -11.31 26.99 -2.05
N LEU A 867 -12.42 26.59 -2.70
CA LEU A 867 -12.53 25.36 -3.51
C LEU A 867 -11.57 25.34 -4.72
N ARG A 868 -11.29 26.50 -5.32
CA ARG A 868 -10.29 26.63 -6.38
C ARG A 868 -8.84 26.34 -5.94
N LYS A 869 -8.53 26.35 -4.63
CA LYS A 869 -7.14 26.31 -4.12
C LYS A 869 -6.63 24.93 -3.73
N ALA A 870 -7.49 23.91 -3.68
CA ALA A 870 -7.10 22.54 -3.33
C ALA A 870 -8.14 21.56 -3.88
N ARG A 871 -7.70 20.37 -4.33
CA ARG A 871 -8.60 19.23 -4.57
C ARG A 871 -9.08 18.70 -3.20
N VAL A 872 -10.40 18.60 -3.00
CA VAL A 872 -10.99 18.12 -1.74
C VAL A 872 -10.63 16.65 -1.53
N GLU A 873 -10.68 15.83 -2.58
CA GLU A 873 -10.29 14.41 -2.55
C GLU A 873 -8.83 14.23 -2.13
N GLU A 874 -7.90 14.94 -2.78
CA GLU A 874 -6.46 14.93 -2.43
C GLU A 874 -6.23 15.40 -0.99
N THR A 875 -6.98 16.42 -0.54
CA THR A 875 -6.91 16.91 0.84
C THR A 875 -7.40 15.85 1.83
N MET A 876 -8.51 15.18 1.57
CA MET A 876 -8.99 14.07 2.40
C MET A 876 -8.01 12.89 2.38
N TRP A 877 -7.44 12.57 1.22
CA TRP A 877 -6.49 11.46 1.08
C TRP A 877 -5.24 11.71 1.91
N ARG A 878 -4.68 12.92 1.85
CA ARG A 878 -3.57 13.34 2.72
C ARG A 878 -3.94 13.27 4.20
N ILE A 879 -5.18 13.58 4.57
CA ILE A 879 -5.65 13.47 5.97
C ILE A 879 -5.77 12.01 6.42
N VAL A 880 -6.30 11.13 5.57
CA VAL A 880 -6.44 9.68 5.86
C VAL A 880 -5.06 9.01 5.92
N ARG A 881 -4.15 9.38 5.01
CA ARG A 881 -2.76 8.88 4.96
C ARG A 881 -1.91 9.36 6.15
N ASN A 882 -1.93 10.65 6.48
CA ASN A 882 -1.06 11.25 7.50
C ASN A 882 -1.48 10.95 8.96
N GLN A 883 -2.27 9.89 9.21
CA GLN A 883 -2.52 9.36 10.56
C GLN A 883 -1.86 8.00 10.81
N TRP A 884 -1.24 7.42 9.77
CA TRP A 884 -0.53 6.15 9.79
C TRP A 884 0.96 6.30 9.46
N PHE A 885 1.45 7.54 9.46
CA PHE A 885 2.86 7.95 9.34
C PHE A 885 3.15 9.00 10.41
#